data_AF-A0A6N0NSX5-F1
#
_entry.id   AF-A0A6N0NSX5-F1
#
_cell.length_a   1.000
_cell.length_b   1.000
_cell.length_c   1.000
_cell.angle_alpha   90.00
_cell.angle_beta   90.00
_cell.angle_gamma   90.00
#
_symmetry.space_group_name_H-M   'P 1'
#
loop_
_entity.id
_entity.type
_entity.pdbx_description
1 polymer ?
#
loop_
_entity_poly.entity_id
_entity_poly.type
_entity_poly.pdbx_seq_one_letter_code
_entity_poly.pdbx_strand_id
1 'polypeptide(L)'
;MKIYQLLLVTLLTLSFVGLVPSFEGSPATPTVYLIGYGWGSPSNPINVHPGYTDFPFYVELVAYDATPLSATISFPPPPGTTFYVPPFTAVSSNQAGVSQANGNYVSTFYLTVSNTTSPGYYTVKVTVCFAYTIADSQVIGSRSFTLEVPVSAVNFPTPVAIQGGTPNNVEVLTQGEGLVPVTLEVSNPSQHVVSNVMINVTLPKGLYNQMGQDYVTFAFPSIQPQSTQYDTQMMNVTQGAVSGTYTLNYTITFMNYLGYRYFATNQNLTSGNANVTLNRVPLTLSLYPKMPVKFSATSTSTTPSSTFSIMLELNSPYDYLIQSVTPQSQFSLVKSNFTPATFQGFQTFNYTFSVPQNEIPGVYPVTFTVNYQVFGQSQQALVTTYVTVNYYNLSPSLSTPVWGEQGNQIVPMPGLTGIPLTLTLSNPLPYAISEVNATLIFPQGINSTYDSYLIPEVQAYGATTLTLVMNLGQNVSPGYHTLNYVLTYASSYGISRVEGSLPVYIYPENQISVSFANSTVYQGTESILPITIENLGAPLSSVSVNLKTSGLNLVGFSNETLTYLGSGESSTFTFLLSAQGVGVGTYPAVLTVSYNYGGVTKVSNYVIPINVVSSQNLVSVSLEPGIVYYGQVNNLTLKLTDLSQVPLTDVSVKVFGNPTLYSISQTTLNLGTVDPGKTTSFTLQVLPSVTSTTPLPISVQLQYVVPGGVVTQGYNFSLIATGSVVLQLQQPTVSFSNGSLTVNGVLNNFGSTSANFVTVYVNGNSTYIGSVPPNSPTPFSLTLPLFFNGNGTGHPLHLRIIISYEDAIYQSHNLTYSLNFSPTFNTNSTFHNFHQFRVHRASILPELIIFLVIIIVIVIAIFLVLRRGRK
;
A
#
# COMPACT_ATOMS: atom_id res chain seq x y z
N MET A 1 22.85 94.54 -11.92
CA MET A 1 21.92 94.29 -10.80
C MET A 1 22.69 94.54 -9.50
N LYS A 2 22.28 95.56 -8.70
CA LYS A 2 22.75 95.92 -7.34
C LYS A 2 24.23 96.40 -7.27
N ILE A 3 24.58 97.70 -7.14
CA ILE A 3 24.32 98.69 -6.06
C ILE A 3 24.74 98.12 -4.69
N TYR A 4 25.98 98.37 -4.26
CA TYR A 4 26.40 99.47 -3.38
C TYR A 4 25.68 99.50 -2.02
N GLN A 5 26.21 98.74 -1.06
CA GLN A 5 26.30 99.12 0.35
C GLN A 5 27.41 98.30 1.02
N LEU A 6 28.38 99.01 1.60
CA LEU A 6 29.52 98.57 2.42
C LEU A 6 30.59 97.72 1.69
N LEU A 7 31.70 98.24 1.12
CA LEU A 7 32.38 99.52 1.20
C LEU A 7 32.54 100.09 2.62
N LEU A 8 33.23 99.35 3.49
CA LEU A 8 33.87 99.92 4.68
C LEU A 8 35.27 99.35 5.00
N VAL A 9 35.86 98.47 4.19
CA VAL A 9 37.28 98.07 4.40
C VAL A 9 37.98 97.79 3.06
N THR A 10 37.78 98.67 2.09
CA THR A 10 38.59 98.68 0.86
C THR A 10 39.12 100.08 0.54
N LEU A 11 39.16 101.02 1.51
CA LEU A 11 39.78 102.34 1.29
C LEU A 11 40.16 103.09 2.60
N LEU A 12 41.18 102.59 3.30
CA LEU A 12 42.07 103.32 4.22
C LEU A 12 43.35 102.47 4.15
N THR A 13 44.47 102.85 3.59
CA THR A 13 45.13 104.14 3.43
C THR A 13 46.11 103.99 2.25
N LEU A 14 46.06 104.85 1.23
CA LEU A 14 46.71 106.16 1.24
C LEU A 14 48.24 106.06 1.41
N SER A 15 48.91 106.11 0.27
CA SER A 15 49.89 107.15 -0.07
C SER A 15 51.28 107.13 0.57
N PHE A 16 52.25 107.53 -0.27
CA PHE A 16 53.63 107.96 0.01
C PHE A 16 54.64 106.84 0.28
N VAL A 17 55.49 106.47 -0.70
CA VAL A 17 56.66 107.17 -1.30
C VAL A 17 57.95 106.62 -0.70
N GLY A 18 58.93 106.46 -1.59
CA GLY A 18 60.16 105.71 -1.39
C GLY A 18 61.03 106.13 -0.21
N LEU A 19 61.87 105.19 0.19
CA LEU A 19 63.29 105.40 0.46
C LEU A 19 64.04 104.08 0.21
N VAL A 20 65.07 104.18 -0.61
CA VAL A 20 66.17 103.23 -0.81
C VAL A 20 67.27 103.64 0.21
N PRO A 21 68.33 102.86 0.44
CA PRO A 21 68.45 101.55 1.05
C PRO A 21 69.20 101.63 2.41
N SER A 22 69.25 100.54 3.19
CA SER A 22 70.39 100.30 4.07
C SER A 22 70.74 98.81 4.02
N PHE A 23 71.80 98.51 3.28
CA PHE A 23 72.63 97.34 3.54
C PHE A 23 73.19 97.49 4.95
N GLU A 24 72.52 96.90 5.94
CA GLU A 24 73.23 96.35 7.07
C GLU A 24 73.45 94.88 6.73
N GLY A 25 74.72 94.49 6.61
CA GLY A 25 75.08 93.09 6.69
C GLY A 25 74.55 92.59 8.04
N SER A 26 73.48 91.80 8.01
CA SER A 26 73.11 91.01 9.18
C SER A 26 74.38 90.25 9.59
N PRO A 27 74.85 90.37 10.83
CA PRO A 27 75.86 89.46 11.34
C PRO A 27 75.37 88.04 11.06
N ALA A 28 76.29 87.14 10.69
CA ALA A 28 75.99 85.71 10.63
C ALA A 28 75.29 85.35 11.93
N THR A 29 74.01 84.97 11.85
CA THR A 29 73.28 84.58 13.05
C THR A 29 73.95 83.30 13.54
N PRO A 30 74.36 83.24 14.82
CA PRO A 30 74.93 82.03 15.38
C PRO A 30 73.90 80.92 15.22
N THR A 31 74.28 79.89 14.49
CA THR A 31 73.34 78.87 14.02
C THR A 31 73.84 77.48 14.33
N VAL A 32 73.00 76.72 15.02
CA VAL A 32 73.16 75.28 15.23
C VAL A 32 72.29 74.56 14.20
N TYR A 33 72.87 73.63 13.45
CA TYR A 33 72.18 72.77 12.48
C TYR A 33 72.23 71.31 12.93
N LEU A 34 71.15 70.59 12.68
CA LEU A 34 71.11 69.13 12.78
C LEU A 34 71.64 68.54 11.48
N ILE A 35 72.64 67.65 11.57
CA ILE A 35 73.24 66.98 10.40
C ILE A 35 72.99 65.48 10.37
N GLY A 36 72.64 64.86 11.50
CA GLY A 36 72.37 63.44 11.58
C GLY A 36 71.73 63.06 12.92
N TYR A 37 71.05 61.94 12.94
CA TYR A 37 70.56 61.30 14.15
C TYR A 37 70.29 59.83 13.88
N GLY A 38 70.34 59.01 14.91
CA GLY A 38 70.11 57.58 14.78
C GLY A 38 70.27 56.85 16.10
N TRP A 39 70.02 55.55 16.08
CA TRP A 39 70.25 54.68 17.21
C TRP A 39 71.65 54.06 17.14
N GLY A 40 72.26 53.77 18.30
CA GLY A 40 73.64 53.27 18.39
C GLY A 40 74.66 54.40 18.46
N SER A 41 75.63 54.40 17.56
CA SER A 41 76.59 55.48 17.39
C SER A 41 76.68 55.91 15.91
N PRO A 42 77.19 57.11 15.61
CA PRO A 42 77.45 57.55 14.23
C PRO A 42 78.24 56.55 13.39
N SER A 43 79.23 55.88 14.01
CA SER A 43 80.08 54.88 13.38
C SER A 43 79.46 53.49 13.27
N ASN A 44 78.41 53.20 14.03
CA ASN A 44 77.76 51.90 14.09
C ASN A 44 76.26 52.09 14.38
N PRO A 45 75.47 52.50 13.37
CA PRO A 45 74.04 52.67 13.53
C PRO A 45 73.37 51.30 13.74
N ILE A 46 72.38 51.24 14.63
CA ILE A 46 71.68 50.00 14.99
C ILE A 46 70.18 50.16 14.74
N ASN A 47 69.53 49.12 14.21
CA ASN A 47 68.07 49.08 14.17
C ASN A 47 67.53 48.74 15.57
N VAL A 48 66.75 49.64 16.14
CA VAL A 48 66.13 49.44 17.45
C VAL A 48 64.75 48.82 17.30
N HIS A 49 64.43 47.92 18.22
CA HIS A 49 63.21 47.16 18.26
C HIS A 49 62.42 47.43 19.55
N PRO A 50 61.10 47.13 19.58
CA PRO A 50 60.29 47.27 20.79
C PRO A 50 60.87 46.48 21.96
N GLY A 51 60.94 47.09 23.14
CA GLY A 51 61.46 46.48 24.36
C GLY A 51 62.96 46.71 24.62
N TYR A 52 63.68 47.40 23.74
CA TYR A 52 65.05 47.83 24.04
C TYR A 52 65.06 48.84 25.19
N THR A 53 65.90 48.60 26.18
CA THR A 53 66.01 49.42 27.40
C THR A 53 67.35 50.13 27.44
N ASP A 54 67.36 51.39 27.86
CA ASP A 54 68.59 52.17 28.04
C ASP A 54 69.50 52.13 26.80
N PHE A 55 68.90 52.34 25.61
CA PHE A 55 69.60 52.20 24.33
C PHE A 55 70.03 53.58 23.80
N PRO A 56 71.28 53.75 23.32
CA PRO A 56 71.78 55.05 22.89
C PRO A 56 71.11 55.53 21.60
N PHE A 57 70.65 56.77 21.60
CA PHE A 57 70.15 57.54 20.47
C PHE A 57 71.01 58.78 20.30
N TYR A 58 71.79 58.86 19.23
CA TYR A 58 72.70 59.96 18.99
C TYR A 58 72.06 61.04 18.12
N VAL A 59 72.46 62.28 18.36
CA VAL A 59 72.10 63.46 17.57
C VAL A 59 73.37 64.22 17.24
N GLU A 60 73.63 64.40 15.94
CA GLU A 60 74.78 65.11 15.41
C GLU A 60 74.41 66.53 15.01
N LEU A 61 75.18 67.47 15.51
CA LEU A 61 74.97 68.89 15.35
C LEU A 61 76.23 69.53 14.77
N VAL A 62 76.05 70.58 13.97
CA VAL A 62 77.13 71.50 13.56
C VAL A 62 76.76 72.88 14.06
N ALA A 63 77.71 73.59 14.66
CA ALA A 63 77.50 74.94 15.16
C ALA A 63 78.49 75.90 14.50
N TYR A 64 77.97 77.02 13.97
CA TYR A 64 78.76 78.12 13.42
C TYR A 64 78.60 79.34 14.33
N ASP A 65 79.73 79.89 14.80
CA ASP A 65 79.78 81.03 15.74
C ASP A 65 78.94 80.84 17.01
N ALA A 66 78.69 79.57 17.38
CA ALA A 66 77.93 79.12 18.54
C ALA A 66 78.59 77.89 19.19
N THR A 67 78.42 77.73 20.49
CA THR A 67 78.90 76.57 21.27
C THR A 67 77.71 75.90 21.96
N PRO A 68 77.30 74.69 21.56
CA PRO A 68 76.27 73.91 22.25
C PRO A 68 76.66 73.67 23.73
N LEU A 69 75.74 73.97 24.64
CA LEU A 69 75.92 73.83 26.09
C LEU A 69 75.22 72.57 26.62
N SER A 70 73.99 72.33 26.17
CA SER A 70 73.18 71.18 26.60
C SER A 70 72.16 70.82 25.54
N ALA A 71 71.79 69.55 25.46
CA ALA A 71 70.66 69.09 24.66
C ALA A 71 69.68 68.32 25.54
N THR A 72 68.39 68.59 25.35
CA THR A 72 67.27 67.91 26.02
C THR A 72 66.40 67.23 24.98
N ILE A 73 65.82 66.09 25.35
CA ILE A 73 64.90 65.34 24.50
C ILE A 73 63.52 65.27 25.15
N SER A 74 62.48 65.46 24.34
CA SER A 74 61.09 65.42 24.77
C SER A 74 60.22 64.70 23.74
N PHE A 75 59.12 64.10 24.22
CA PHE A 75 58.22 63.27 23.42
C PHE A 75 56.84 63.95 23.35
N PRO A 76 56.67 64.98 22.50
CA PRO A 76 55.41 65.72 22.45
C PRO A 76 54.28 64.84 21.91
N PRO A 77 53.06 64.96 22.46
CA PRO A 77 51.90 64.28 21.91
C PRO A 77 51.60 64.76 20.47
N PRO A 78 51.11 63.88 19.57
CA PRO A 78 50.61 64.29 18.27
C PRO A 78 49.50 65.36 18.40
N PRO A 79 49.40 66.32 17.46
CA PRO A 79 48.38 67.36 17.50
C PRO A 79 46.97 66.77 17.64
N GLY A 80 46.20 67.23 18.64
CA GLY A 80 44.82 66.80 18.86
C GLY A 80 44.62 65.57 19.78
N THR A 81 45.67 65.06 20.44
CA THR A 81 45.55 63.91 21.37
C THR A 81 45.45 64.36 22.84
N THR A 82 44.44 63.86 23.57
CA THR A 82 44.22 64.15 25.00
C THR A 82 44.79 63.08 25.93
N PHE A 83 45.11 61.90 25.40
CA PHE A 83 45.76 60.80 26.13
C PHE A 83 46.86 60.21 25.23
N TYR A 84 48.12 60.36 25.63
CA TYR A 84 49.28 59.94 24.87
C TYR A 84 50.30 59.29 25.81
N VAL A 85 50.59 58.02 25.57
CA VAL A 85 51.70 57.32 26.20
C VAL A 85 52.87 57.39 25.21
N PRO A 86 53.98 58.06 25.55
CA PRO A 86 55.09 58.18 24.63
C PRO A 86 55.71 56.80 24.34
N PRO A 87 56.10 56.52 23.09
CA PRO A 87 56.72 55.25 22.69
C PRO A 87 58.12 55.06 23.31
N PHE A 88 58.70 56.14 23.82
CA PHE A 88 60.02 56.22 24.41
C PHE A 88 59.96 56.81 25.82
N THR A 89 60.85 56.36 26.68
CA THR A 89 61.16 57.00 27.96
C THR A 89 62.66 57.28 28.03
N ALA A 90 63.05 58.51 28.38
CA ALA A 90 64.46 58.86 28.52
C ALA A 90 64.95 58.43 29.91
N VAL A 91 66.07 57.70 29.96
CA VAL A 91 66.70 57.24 31.21
C VAL A 91 67.54 58.36 31.83
N SER A 92 68.10 59.26 31.01
CA SER A 92 68.79 60.48 31.44
C SER A 92 68.50 61.63 30.44
N SER A 93 68.29 62.86 30.94
CA SER A 93 67.71 63.96 30.14
C SER A 93 68.61 65.17 29.87
N ASN A 94 69.89 65.14 30.23
CA ASN A 94 70.81 66.24 29.93
C ASN A 94 72.20 65.70 29.59
N GLN A 95 72.51 65.59 28.30
CA GLN A 95 73.88 65.31 27.84
C GLN A 95 74.40 66.54 27.10
N ALA A 96 75.49 67.12 27.60
CA ALA A 96 76.27 68.10 26.86
C ALA A 96 76.82 67.41 25.60
N GLY A 97 76.73 68.06 24.44
CA GLY A 97 77.31 67.51 23.22
C GLY A 97 78.82 67.37 23.37
N VAL A 98 79.39 66.21 23.02
CA VAL A 98 80.85 66.04 22.97
C VAL A 98 81.34 66.70 21.68
N SER A 99 82.19 67.73 21.80
CA SER A 99 82.83 68.37 20.66
C SER A 99 83.77 67.37 19.97
N GLN A 100 83.58 67.20 18.67
CA GLN A 100 84.50 66.47 17.78
C GLN A 100 85.33 67.46 16.96
N ALA A 101 86.30 66.95 16.18
CA ALA A 101 87.09 67.77 15.27
C ALA A 101 86.19 68.51 14.26
N ASN A 102 86.58 69.73 13.86
CA ASN A 102 85.90 70.57 12.85
C ASN A 102 84.54 71.18 13.23
N GLY A 103 84.19 71.30 14.51
CA GLY A 103 82.97 72.03 14.94
C GLY A 103 81.68 71.19 14.95
N ASN A 104 81.82 69.86 14.87
CA ASN A 104 80.72 68.92 15.02
C ASN A 104 80.53 68.55 16.50
N TYR A 105 79.29 68.37 16.94
CA TYR A 105 78.94 67.97 18.31
C TYR A 105 78.02 66.77 18.29
N VAL A 106 78.26 65.78 19.15
CA VAL A 106 77.39 64.60 19.28
C VAL A 106 76.80 64.55 20.68
N SER A 107 75.47 64.53 20.78
CA SER A 107 74.75 64.28 22.02
C SER A 107 74.10 62.91 21.97
N THR A 108 74.23 62.13 23.04
CA THR A 108 73.67 60.77 23.13
C THR A 108 72.61 60.73 24.22
N PHE A 109 71.39 60.35 23.85
CA PHE A 109 70.28 60.13 24.77
C PHE A 109 70.06 58.64 24.95
N TYR A 110 69.96 58.17 26.19
CA TYR A 110 69.62 56.77 26.43
C TYR A 110 68.11 56.63 26.58
N LEU A 111 67.49 55.93 25.63
CA LEU A 111 66.05 55.79 25.53
C LEU A 111 65.64 54.34 25.72
N THR A 112 64.54 54.13 26.44
CA THR A 112 63.84 52.85 26.55
C THR A 112 62.62 52.89 25.64
N VAL A 113 62.52 51.93 24.72
CA VAL A 113 61.40 51.73 23.80
C VAL A 113 60.40 50.79 24.46
N SER A 114 59.13 51.21 24.59
CA SER A 114 58.09 50.33 25.15
C SER A 114 58.01 49.01 24.37
N ASN A 115 57.75 47.91 25.08
CA ASN A 115 57.53 46.59 24.47
C ASN A 115 56.23 46.54 23.65
N THR A 116 55.31 47.47 23.88
CA THR A 116 54.05 47.62 23.13
C THR A 116 54.16 48.58 21.94
N THR A 117 55.33 49.18 21.70
CA THR A 117 55.53 50.11 20.59
C THR A 117 55.47 49.35 19.26
N SER A 118 54.58 49.76 18.35
CA SER A 118 54.53 49.19 17.00
C SER A 118 55.75 49.63 16.17
N PRO A 119 56.23 48.84 15.20
CA PRO A 119 57.22 49.32 14.24
C PRO A 119 56.71 50.55 13.47
N GLY A 120 57.56 51.54 13.24
CA GLY A 120 57.18 52.79 12.58
C GLY A 120 58.09 53.97 12.93
N TYR A 121 57.70 55.16 12.49
CA TYR A 121 58.42 56.41 12.77
C TYR A 121 57.68 57.21 13.84
N TYR A 122 58.42 57.67 14.84
CA TYR A 122 57.86 58.37 15.99
C TYR A 122 58.48 59.75 16.16
N THR A 123 57.62 60.75 16.33
CA THR A 123 58.06 62.14 16.47
C THR A 123 58.72 62.38 17.82
N VAL A 124 59.94 62.91 17.80
CA VAL A 124 60.72 63.28 18.98
C VAL A 124 61.22 64.71 18.82
N LYS A 125 61.23 65.50 19.88
CA LYS A 125 61.71 66.88 19.85
C LYS A 125 62.98 67.03 20.68
N VAL A 126 64.05 67.47 20.03
CA VAL A 126 65.35 67.76 20.65
C VAL A 126 65.55 69.26 20.72
N THR A 127 65.77 69.78 21.93
CA THR A 127 66.04 71.20 22.17
C THR A 127 67.49 71.37 22.61
N VAL A 128 68.25 72.14 21.82
CA VAL A 128 69.66 72.43 22.04
C VAL A 128 69.80 73.86 22.56
N CYS A 129 70.44 74.02 23.71
CA CYS A 129 70.87 75.32 24.23
C CYS A 129 72.32 75.57 23.79
N PHE A 130 72.64 76.77 23.32
CA PHE A 130 73.97 77.12 22.83
C PHE A 130 74.35 78.54 23.25
N ALA A 131 75.63 78.75 23.57
CA ALA A 131 76.21 80.06 23.82
C ALA A 131 76.71 80.68 22.52
N TYR A 132 76.57 81.99 22.37
CA TYR A 132 77.19 82.77 21.31
C TYR A 132 77.49 84.18 21.81
N THR A 133 78.41 84.88 21.14
CA THR A 133 78.88 86.20 21.61
C THR A 133 78.28 87.31 20.76
N ILE A 134 77.64 88.29 21.39
CA ILE A 134 77.29 89.58 20.75
C ILE A 134 78.02 90.68 21.52
N ALA A 135 78.82 91.49 20.82
CA ALA A 135 79.52 92.66 21.40
C ALA A 135 80.21 92.35 22.75
N ASP A 136 81.03 91.29 22.76
CA ASP A 136 81.79 90.78 23.92
C ASP A 136 80.96 90.28 25.13
N SER A 137 79.64 90.11 24.97
CA SER A 137 78.76 89.47 25.97
C SER A 137 78.31 88.08 25.50
N GLN A 138 78.44 87.07 26.38
CA GLN A 138 77.90 85.73 26.13
C GLN A 138 76.37 85.71 26.31
N VAL A 139 75.66 85.27 25.27
CA VAL A 139 74.21 85.10 25.24
C VAL A 139 73.89 83.62 25.06
N ILE A 140 72.86 83.12 25.76
CA ILE A 140 72.37 81.74 25.61
C ILE A 140 71.14 81.76 24.71
N GLY A 141 71.25 81.09 23.56
CA GLY A 141 70.13 80.78 22.67
C GLY A 141 69.62 79.36 22.86
N SER A 142 68.43 79.08 22.34
CA SER A 142 67.93 77.72 22.20
C SER A 142 67.29 77.50 20.83
N ARG A 143 67.44 76.28 20.29
CA ARG A 143 66.81 75.85 19.03
C ARG A 143 66.25 74.45 19.20
N SER A 144 65.04 74.24 18.68
CA SER A 144 64.39 72.93 18.72
C SER A 144 64.33 72.29 17.33
N PHE A 145 64.55 70.99 17.29
CA PHE A 145 64.45 70.14 16.10
C PHE A 145 63.41 69.05 16.34
N THR A 146 62.57 68.81 15.34
CA THR A 146 61.62 67.70 15.34
C THR A 146 62.22 66.57 14.49
N LEU A 147 62.37 65.39 15.09
CA LEU A 147 62.99 64.20 14.50
C LEU A 147 61.94 63.10 14.32
N GLU A 148 62.10 62.29 13.28
CA GLU A 148 61.32 61.06 13.09
C GLU A 148 62.18 59.85 13.43
N VAL A 149 61.99 59.31 14.63
CA VAL A 149 62.81 58.23 15.18
C VAL A 149 62.23 56.88 14.73
N PRO A 150 62.96 56.06 13.96
CA PRO A 150 62.48 54.77 13.50
C PRO A 150 62.54 53.72 14.61
N VAL A 151 61.50 52.89 14.71
CA VAL A 151 61.48 51.63 15.44
C VAL A 151 61.24 50.52 14.41
N SER A 152 62.22 49.63 14.26
CA SER A 152 62.23 48.58 13.24
C SER A 152 61.49 47.33 13.70
N ALA A 153 60.91 46.56 12.77
CA ALA A 153 60.31 45.27 13.06
C ALA A 153 61.38 44.24 13.44
N VAL A 154 61.03 43.31 14.34
CA VAL A 154 61.92 42.22 14.77
C VAL A 154 61.93 41.13 13.70
N ASN A 155 63.11 40.72 13.26
CA ASN A 155 63.28 39.56 12.37
C ASN A 155 63.25 38.27 13.20
N PHE A 156 62.13 37.56 13.18
CA PHE A 156 61.97 36.29 13.89
C PHE A 156 62.61 35.13 13.10
N PRO A 157 63.20 34.12 13.78
CA PRO A 157 63.45 32.82 13.16
C PRO A 157 62.14 32.26 12.60
N THR A 158 62.17 31.67 11.41
CA THR A 158 60.97 31.20 10.71
C THR A 158 61.02 29.69 10.48
N PRO A 159 60.07 28.91 11.02
CA PRO A 159 59.82 27.54 10.58
C PRO A 159 59.54 27.50 9.08
N VAL A 160 60.30 26.68 8.34
CA VAL A 160 60.18 26.54 6.89
C VAL A 160 59.41 25.28 6.54
N ALA A 161 59.78 24.16 7.16
CA ALA A 161 59.18 22.85 6.90
C ALA A 161 59.19 21.97 8.15
N ILE A 162 58.22 21.06 8.25
CA ILE A 162 58.23 19.96 9.20
C ILE A 162 57.91 18.67 8.46
N GLN A 163 58.66 17.60 8.71
CA GLN A 163 58.49 16.34 8.00
C GLN A 163 58.84 15.14 8.89
N GLY A 164 58.25 13.99 8.58
CA GLY A 164 58.68 12.71 9.15
C GLY A 164 60.08 12.34 8.67
N GLY A 165 60.83 11.66 9.53
CA GLY A 165 62.20 11.26 9.26
C GLY A 165 63.24 12.22 9.83
N THR A 166 64.46 12.08 9.30
CA THR A 166 65.64 12.91 9.61
C THR A 166 65.93 13.86 8.44
N PRO A 167 66.82 14.87 8.59
CA PRO A 167 67.14 15.78 7.48
C PRO A 167 67.64 15.07 6.21
N ASN A 168 68.27 13.90 6.35
CA ASN A 168 68.84 13.12 5.24
C ASN A 168 67.96 11.97 4.76
N ASN A 169 66.89 11.63 5.50
CA ASN A 169 65.99 10.54 5.17
C ASN A 169 64.55 10.94 5.51
N VAL A 170 63.80 11.32 4.48
CA VAL A 170 62.39 11.70 4.62
C VAL A 170 61.54 10.43 4.70
N GLU A 171 60.74 10.34 5.76
CA GLU A 171 59.88 9.18 6.02
C GLU A 171 58.40 9.60 5.98
N VAL A 172 57.58 8.68 5.48
CA VAL A 172 56.14 8.85 5.41
C VAL A 172 55.56 8.47 6.77
N LEU A 173 54.96 9.43 7.47
CA LEU A 173 54.31 9.15 8.75
C LEU A 173 53.01 8.38 8.53
N THR A 174 52.87 7.22 9.15
CA THR A 174 51.70 6.35 9.03
C THR A 174 50.96 6.20 10.36
N GLN A 175 49.64 6.06 10.29
CA GLN A 175 48.80 5.89 11.47
C GLN A 175 49.20 4.64 12.28
N GLY A 176 49.45 4.82 13.59
CA GLY A 176 49.80 3.72 14.49
C GLY A 176 51.23 3.19 14.32
N GLU A 177 52.11 3.93 13.66
CA GLU A 177 53.52 3.57 13.47
C GLU A 177 54.32 3.55 14.79
N GLY A 178 53.83 4.23 15.82
CA GLY A 178 54.52 4.33 17.10
C GLY A 178 55.54 5.46 17.10
N LEU A 179 56.72 5.21 17.69
CA LEU A 179 57.78 6.22 17.83
C LEU A 179 58.55 6.43 16.52
N VAL A 180 58.42 7.62 15.96
CA VAL A 180 59.02 8.04 14.68
C VAL A 180 59.76 9.38 14.81
N PRO A 181 60.89 9.57 14.13
CA PRO A 181 61.57 10.85 14.10
C PRO A 181 60.77 11.86 13.26
N VAL A 182 60.71 13.11 13.72
CA VAL A 182 60.13 14.24 12.99
C VAL A 182 61.09 15.41 13.09
N THR A 183 61.40 15.99 11.93
CA THR A 183 62.40 17.05 11.79
C THR A 183 61.75 18.39 11.48
N LEU A 184 62.14 19.42 12.22
CA LEU A 184 61.76 20.80 11.95
C LEU A 184 62.93 21.56 11.32
N GLU A 185 62.65 22.24 10.21
CA GLU A 185 63.56 23.16 9.53
C GLU A 185 63.25 24.61 9.94
N VAL A 186 64.27 25.34 10.40
CA VAL A 186 64.13 26.74 10.84
C VAL A 186 65.19 27.60 10.17
N SER A 187 64.77 28.70 9.56
CA SER A 187 65.64 29.69 8.94
C SER A 187 65.78 30.94 9.80
N ASN A 188 66.97 31.52 9.87
CA ASN A 188 67.21 32.84 10.45
C ASN A 188 67.30 33.89 9.33
N PRO A 189 66.27 34.74 9.12
CA PRO A 189 66.30 35.76 8.08
C PRO A 189 67.14 36.99 8.43
N SER A 190 67.63 37.11 9.67
CA SER A 190 68.37 38.29 10.12
C SER A 190 69.85 38.27 9.68
N GLN A 191 70.47 39.45 9.70
CA GLN A 191 71.90 39.63 9.43
C GLN A 191 72.81 39.29 10.64
N HIS A 192 72.21 38.85 11.75
CA HIS A 192 72.93 38.55 12.98
C HIS A 192 72.57 37.16 13.51
N VAL A 193 73.43 36.60 14.37
CA VAL A 193 73.14 35.33 15.02
C VAL A 193 71.95 35.49 15.96
N VAL A 194 71.06 34.50 15.97
CA VAL A 194 70.00 34.36 16.96
C VAL A 194 70.32 33.14 17.83
N SER A 195 70.16 33.27 19.14
CA SER A 195 70.49 32.24 20.11
C SER A 195 69.26 31.81 20.91
N ASN A 196 69.33 30.64 21.54
CA ASN A 196 68.26 30.08 22.37
C ASN A 196 66.90 30.07 21.66
N VAL A 197 66.90 29.65 20.39
CA VAL A 197 65.65 29.55 19.61
C VAL A 197 64.92 28.29 20.09
N MET A 198 63.72 28.46 20.63
CA MET A 198 62.83 27.36 21.00
C MET A 198 61.54 27.51 20.22
N ILE A 199 61.12 26.43 19.56
CA ILE A 199 59.87 26.38 18.80
C ILE A 199 59.00 25.28 19.40
N ASN A 200 57.93 25.69 20.08
CA ASN A 200 56.95 24.76 20.60
C ASN A 200 55.86 24.58 19.56
N VAL A 201 55.70 23.36 19.05
CA VAL A 201 54.70 23.01 18.04
C VAL A 201 53.59 22.20 18.70
N THR A 202 52.34 22.64 18.57
CA THR A 202 51.16 21.91 19.00
C THR A 202 50.87 20.79 18.00
N LEU A 203 50.78 19.56 18.51
CA LEU A 203 50.57 18.36 17.73
C LEU A 203 49.06 18.11 17.53
N PRO A 204 48.66 17.57 16.37
CA PRO A 204 47.28 17.16 16.15
C PRO A 204 46.94 15.93 17.01
N LYS A 205 45.65 15.74 17.28
CA LYS A 205 45.17 14.62 18.10
C LYS A 205 45.68 13.28 17.58
N GLY A 206 46.27 12.50 18.48
CA GLY A 206 46.83 11.18 18.18
C GLY A 206 48.33 11.18 17.85
N LEU A 207 48.94 12.36 17.71
CA LEU A 207 50.40 12.55 17.76
C LEU A 207 50.78 13.08 19.14
N TYR A 208 51.77 12.47 19.77
CA TYR A 208 52.29 12.90 21.06
C TYR A 208 53.81 12.94 21.04
N ASN A 209 54.43 13.75 21.90
CA ASN A 209 55.86 13.61 22.15
C ASN A 209 56.15 12.31 22.94
N GLN A 210 57.43 12.02 23.18
CA GLN A 210 57.85 10.84 23.96
C GLN A 210 57.30 10.80 25.40
N MET A 211 56.93 11.95 25.96
CA MET A 211 56.36 12.08 27.30
C MET A 211 54.81 12.03 27.30
N GLY A 212 54.18 11.82 26.14
CA GLY A 212 52.72 11.73 26.01
C GLY A 212 52.00 13.08 25.96
N GLN A 213 52.72 14.17 25.69
CA GLN A 213 52.14 15.51 25.60
C GLN A 213 51.73 15.84 24.16
N ASP A 214 50.76 16.73 24.00
CA ASP A 214 50.20 17.22 22.73
C ASP A 214 51.02 18.37 22.11
N TYR A 215 52.25 18.56 22.55
CA TYR A 215 53.19 19.50 21.97
C TYR A 215 54.60 18.94 21.97
N VAL A 216 55.44 19.47 21.09
CA VAL A 216 56.87 19.16 21.00
C VAL A 216 57.67 20.47 21.02
N THR A 217 58.85 20.44 21.63
CA THR A 217 59.77 21.58 21.64
C THR A 217 60.98 21.25 20.80
N PHE A 218 61.24 22.07 19.78
CA PHE A 218 62.48 22.03 19.01
C PHE A 218 63.41 23.12 19.51
N ALA A 219 64.66 22.78 19.81
CA ALA A 219 65.61 23.68 20.45
C ALA A 219 66.88 23.85 19.61
N PHE A 220 67.16 25.10 19.24
CA PHE A 220 68.34 25.47 18.48
C PHE A 220 69.21 26.40 19.34
N PRO A 221 70.41 25.94 19.78
CA PRO A 221 71.31 26.76 20.60
C PRO A 221 71.66 28.09 19.93
N SER A 222 71.94 28.05 18.63
CA SER A 222 72.17 29.23 17.80
C SER A 222 71.91 28.95 16.31
N ILE A 223 71.34 29.91 15.59
CA ILE A 223 71.19 29.86 14.13
C ILE A 223 71.98 31.03 13.53
N GLN A 224 72.91 30.72 12.62
CA GLN A 224 73.78 31.71 11.98
C GLN A 224 72.97 32.68 11.09
N PRO A 225 73.50 33.87 10.78
CA PRO A 225 72.84 34.81 9.87
C PRO A 225 72.51 34.16 8.52
N GLN A 226 71.30 34.40 8.01
CA GLN A 226 70.85 33.94 6.69
C GLN A 226 71.02 32.43 6.45
N SER A 227 70.98 31.61 7.50
CA SER A 227 71.15 30.16 7.42
C SER A 227 69.94 29.39 7.95
N THR A 228 69.90 28.11 7.63
CA THR A 228 68.89 27.16 8.09
C THR A 228 69.52 26.13 9.00
N GLN A 229 68.81 25.74 10.05
CA GLN A 229 69.16 24.63 10.93
C GLN A 229 67.99 23.64 11.06
N TYR A 230 68.33 22.41 11.48
CA TYR A 230 67.38 21.33 11.66
C TYR A 230 67.45 20.81 13.10
N ASP A 231 66.31 20.46 13.66
CA ASP A 231 66.22 19.71 14.91
C ASP A 231 65.24 18.55 14.73
N THR A 232 65.59 17.39 15.28
CA THR A 232 64.81 16.15 15.11
C THR A 232 64.34 15.67 16.48
N GLN A 233 63.02 15.51 16.60
CA GLN A 233 62.36 15.05 17.83
C GLN A 233 61.59 13.76 17.54
N MET A 234 61.54 12.86 18.52
CA MET A 234 60.76 11.64 18.41
C MET A 234 59.30 11.90 18.79
N MET A 235 58.38 11.45 17.94
CA MET A 235 56.94 11.58 18.13
C MET A 235 56.29 10.20 18.12
N ASN A 236 55.31 9.98 18.98
CA ASN A 236 54.48 8.79 19.00
C ASN A 236 53.22 9.01 18.15
N VAL A 237 53.12 8.30 17.03
CA VAL A 237 51.93 8.27 16.18
C VAL A 237 51.05 7.10 16.61
N THR A 238 49.96 7.42 17.31
CA THR A 238 49.06 6.41 17.87
C THR A 238 48.12 5.82 16.82
N GLN A 239 47.51 4.67 17.14
CA GLN A 239 46.44 4.08 16.31
C GLN A 239 45.22 5.00 16.21
N GLY A 240 44.99 5.90 17.17
CA GLY A 240 43.89 6.86 17.16
C GLY A 240 44.16 8.13 16.35
N ALA A 241 45.35 8.27 15.75
CA ALA A 241 45.68 9.40 14.89
C ALA A 241 44.85 9.35 13.59
N VAL A 242 44.29 10.47 13.17
CA VAL A 242 43.51 10.55 11.92
C VAL A 242 44.45 10.86 10.77
N SER A 243 44.37 10.12 9.67
CA SER A 243 45.16 10.44 8.47
C SER A 243 44.69 11.74 7.83
N GLY A 244 45.61 12.58 7.38
CA GLY A 244 45.35 13.86 6.74
C GLY A 244 46.54 14.82 6.79
N THR A 245 46.41 15.99 6.18
CA THR A 245 47.40 17.07 6.27
C THR A 245 46.95 18.09 7.29
N TYR A 246 47.79 18.33 8.30
CA TYR A 246 47.53 19.21 9.42
C TYR A 246 48.31 20.51 9.29
N THR A 247 47.65 21.65 9.47
CA THR A 247 48.33 22.93 9.71
C THR A 247 48.63 23.04 11.20
N LEU A 248 49.92 23.16 11.54
CA LEU A 248 50.40 23.15 12.91
C LEU A 248 50.48 24.56 13.49
N ASN A 249 50.13 24.64 14.77
CA ASN A 249 50.27 25.85 15.56
C ASN A 249 51.61 25.81 16.29
N TYR A 250 52.28 26.95 16.38
CA TYR A 250 53.56 27.03 17.06
C TYR A 250 53.80 28.38 17.73
N THR A 251 54.67 28.36 18.73
CA THR A 251 55.23 29.55 19.38
C THR A 251 56.74 29.53 19.26
N ILE A 252 57.33 30.70 19.01
CA ILE A 252 58.77 30.89 18.87
C ILE A 252 59.24 31.76 20.01
N THR A 253 60.29 31.34 20.70
CA THR A 253 61.07 32.23 21.55
C THR A 253 62.52 32.22 21.13
N PHE A 254 63.17 33.37 21.13
CA PHE A 254 64.60 33.46 20.84
C PHE A 254 65.24 34.65 21.54
N MET A 255 66.57 34.67 21.55
CA MET A 255 67.39 35.78 22.01
C MET A 255 68.16 36.37 20.82
N ASN A 256 68.05 37.68 20.60
CA ASN A 256 68.81 38.35 19.54
C ASN A 256 70.29 38.50 19.91
N TYR A 257 71.10 38.99 18.97
CA TYR A 257 72.54 39.20 19.16
C TYR A 257 72.92 40.22 20.25
N LEU A 258 71.95 40.99 20.76
CA LEU A 258 72.13 41.96 21.86
C LEU A 258 71.61 41.43 23.20
N GLY A 259 71.15 40.17 23.28
CA GLY A 259 70.67 39.54 24.51
C GLY A 259 69.18 39.77 24.83
N TYR A 260 68.42 40.45 23.97
CA TYR A 260 66.99 40.68 24.16
C TYR A 260 66.18 39.46 23.76
N ARG A 261 65.23 39.08 24.63
CA ARG A 261 64.34 37.93 24.43
C ARG A 261 63.04 38.34 23.74
N TYR A 262 62.65 37.57 22.75
CA TYR A 262 61.41 37.75 21.99
C TYR A 262 60.53 36.51 22.04
N PHE A 263 59.23 36.74 21.91
CA PHE A 263 58.19 35.72 21.78
C PHE A 263 57.26 36.06 20.61
N ALA A 264 56.96 35.06 19.78
CA ALA A 264 55.96 35.15 18.71
C ALA A 264 55.12 33.87 18.62
N THR A 265 53.96 33.97 17.98
CA THR A 265 53.09 32.83 17.67
C THR A 265 52.50 32.97 16.26
N ASN A 266 52.15 31.85 15.62
CA ASN A 266 51.39 31.85 14.36
C ASN A 266 49.85 31.81 14.58
N GLN A 267 49.39 31.95 15.83
CA GLN A 267 47.97 32.03 16.19
C GLN A 267 47.61 33.40 16.80
N ASN A 268 46.32 33.78 16.71
CA ASN A 268 45.80 34.95 17.41
C ASN A 268 45.69 34.65 18.92
N LEU A 269 46.70 35.04 19.70
CA LEU A 269 46.60 35.03 21.17
C LEU A 269 46.01 36.37 21.65
N THR A 270 44.90 36.30 22.40
CA THR A 270 44.23 37.46 23.01
C THR A 270 44.74 37.82 24.41
N SER A 271 45.72 37.08 24.95
CA SER A 271 46.33 37.40 26.25
C SER A 271 47.75 36.82 26.37
N GLY A 272 48.71 37.67 26.78
CA GLY A 272 50.11 37.31 27.01
C GLY A 272 51.07 38.28 26.33
N ASN A 273 52.30 38.39 26.84
CA ASN A 273 53.40 39.21 26.32
C ASN A 273 53.92 38.70 24.96
N ALA A 274 53.05 38.48 23.99
CA ALA A 274 53.46 38.27 22.61
C ALA A 274 53.77 39.63 21.98
N ASN A 275 55.03 39.83 21.55
CA ASN A 275 55.42 41.09 20.91
C ASN A 275 54.87 41.19 19.47
N VAL A 276 54.62 40.06 18.79
CA VAL A 276 54.15 40.00 17.39
C VAL A 276 53.35 38.70 17.12
N THR A 277 52.25 38.79 16.35
CA THR A 277 51.60 37.64 15.70
C THR A 277 52.16 37.47 14.28
N LEU A 278 52.73 36.30 13.97
CA LEU A 278 53.27 36.00 12.64
C LEU A 278 52.12 35.62 11.71
N ASN A 279 51.64 36.58 10.91
CA ASN A 279 50.60 36.30 9.92
C ASN A 279 51.14 35.42 8.77
N ARG A 280 50.54 34.23 8.60
CA ARG A 280 50.59 33.39 7.38
C ARG A 280 51.89 32.64 7.05
N VAL A 281 52.53 32.00 8.03
CA VAL A 281 53.55 30.96 7.74
C VAL A 281 52.94 29.58 8.09
N PRO A 282 52.27 28.90 7.14
CA PRO A 282 51.66 27.61 7.40
C PRO A 282 52.75 26.53 7.52
N LEU A 283 52.80 25.87 8.68
CA LEU A 283 53.64 24.70 8.90
C LEU A 283 52.75 23.45 8.76
N THR A 284 52.97 22.62 7.74
CA THR A 284 52.08 21.49 7.44
C THR A 284 52.74 20.14 7.68
N LEU A 285 52.02 19.22 8.35
CA LEU A 285 52.45 17.85 8.58
C LEU A 285 51.42 16.87 8.03
N SER A 286 51.85 15.93 7.19
CA SER A 286 50.96 14.92 6.56
C SER A 286 51.09 13.57 7.26
N LEU A 287 49.95 12.98 7.61
CA LEU A 287 49.82 11.63 8.15
C LEU A 287 49.01 10.74 7.19
N TYR A 288 49.53 9.56 6.90
CA TYR A 288 48.92 8.62 5.97
C TYR A 288 48.25 7.44 6.70
N PRO A 289 47.19 6.84 6.12
CA PRO A 289 46.53 5.70 6.73
C PRO A 289 47.45 4.47 6.72
N LYS A 290 47.32 3.60 7.73
CA LYS A 290 48.08 2.34 7.83
C LYS A 290 47.82 1.38 6.66
N MET A 291 46.60 1.39 6.12
CA MET A 291 46.20 0.63 4.94
C MET A 291 45.69 1.61 3.88
N PRO A 292 46.59 2.15 3.03
CA PRO A 292 46.23 3.16 2.03
C PRO A 292 45.41 2.58 0.86
N VAL A 293 45.58 1.30 0.57
CA VAL A 293 44.76 0.56 -0.39
C VAL A 293 43.80 -0.35 0.38
N LYS A 294 42.51 -0.20 0.13
CA LYS A 294 41.47 -1.11 0.64
C LYS A 294 41.32 -2.26 -0.33
N PHE A 295 41.26 -3.47 0.19
CA PHE A 295 41.06 -4.69 -0.59
C PHE A 295 39.77 -5.38 -0.16
N SER A 296 38.98 -5.83 -1.12
CA SER A 296 37.83 -6.71 -0.91
C SER A 296 37.81 -7.80 -1.96
N ALA A 297 37.24 -8.95 -1.62
CA ALA A 297 37.01 -10.03 -2.57
C ALA A 297 35.58 -10.54 -2.44
N THR A 298 34.94 -10.83 -3.56
CA THR A 298 33.59 -11.38 -3.59
C THR A 298 33.58 -12.84 -3.11
N SER A 299 32.54 -13.23 -2.40
CA SER A 299 32.23 -14.62 -2.10
C SER A 299 31.28 -15.18 -3.15
N THR A 300 31.40 -16.47 -3.48
CA THR A 300 30.54 -17.10 -4.49
C THR A 300 30.17 -18.53 -4.09
N SER A 301 29.15 -19.08 -4.74
CA SER A 301 28.73 -20.47 -4.57
C SER A 301 28.70 -21.19 -5.91
N THR A 302 29.06 -22.45 -5.90
CA THR A 302 29.29 -23.25 -7.11
C THR A 302 28.97 -24.73 -6.86
N THR A 303 29.08 -25.59 -7.87
CA THR A 303 28.92 -27.05 -7.73
C THR A 303 30.17 -27.77 -8.24
N PRO A 304 30.37 -29.06 -7.93
CA PRO A 304 31.40 -29.87 -8.57
C PRO A 304 31.30 -29.81 -10.11
N SER A 305 32.42 -30.04 -10.80
CA SER A 305 32.53 -29.99 -12.27
C SER A 305 32.10 -28.68 -12.92
N SER A 306 32.23 -27.55 -12.24
CA SER A 306 31.85 -26.23 -12.78
C SER A 306 32.98 -25.21 -12.63
N THR A 307 32.73 -23.96 -13.02
CA THR A 307 33.69 -22.85 -12.84
C THR A 307 33.04 -21.72 -12.06
N PHE A 308 33.84 -21.01 -11.28
CA PHE A 308 33.39 -19.83 -10.55
C PHE A 308 34.39 -18.69 -10.69
N SER A 309 33.93 -17.45 -10.53
CA SER A 309 34.77 -16.26 -10.59
C SER A 309 34.76 -15.50 -9.26
N ILE A 310 35.92 -15.00 -8.86
CA ILE A 310 36.09 -14.06 -7.76
C ILE A 310 36.54 -12.72 -8.34
N MET A 311 35.79 -11.67 -8.03
CA MET A 311 36.23 -10.28 -8.19
C MET A 311 37.08 -9.88 -6.99
N LEU A 312 38.34 -9.54 -7.22
CA LEU A 312 39.22 -8.85 -6.29
C LEU A 312 39.13 -7.34 -6.58
N GLU A 313 38.66 -6.60 -5.60
CA GLU A 313 38.40 -5.16 -5.68
C GLU A 313 39.42 -4.40 -4.84
N LEU A 314 39.93 -3.31 -5.40
CA LEU A 314 40.94 -2.45 -4.82
C LEU A 314 40.45 -1.01 -4.86
N ASN A 315 40.67 -0.25 -3.80
CA ASN A 315 40.30 1.16 -3.77
C ASN A 315 41.30 1.99 -2.95
N SER A 316 41.80 3.07 -3.55
CA SER A 316 42.67 4.04 -2.88
C SER A 316 42.50 5.44 -3.48
N PRO A 317 42.45 6.51 -2.66
CA PRO A 317 42.50 7.88 -3.17
C PRO A 317 43.90 8.30 -3.65
N TYR A 318 44.93 7.50 -3.35
CA TYR A 318 46.33 7.70 -3.73
C TYR A 318 46.72 6.81 -4.91
N ASP A 319 47.74 7.19 -5.66
CA ASP A 319 48.32 6.34 -6.70
C ASP A 319 49.00 5.11 -6.09
N TYR A 320 48.68 3.93 -6.62
CA TYR A 320 49.26 2.66 -6.20
C TYR A 320 49.55 1.75 -7.40
N LEU A 321 50.72 1.12 -7.39
CA LEU A 321 51.14 0.13 -8.38
C LEU A 321 50.88 -1.27 -7.85
N ILE A 322 50.04 -2.05 -8.53
CA ILE A 322 49.92 -3.49 -8.21
C ILE A 322 50.98 -4.24 -9.00
N GLN A 323 51.95 -4.82 -8.28
CA GLN A 323 53.08 -5.52 -8.88
C GLN A 323 52.70 -6.96 -9.24
N SER A 324 52.03 -7.66 -8.31
CA SER A 324 51.56 -9.01 -8.55
C SER A 324 50.37 -9.37 -7.66
N VAL A 325 49.54 -10.28 -8.15
CA VAL A 325 48.46 -10.90 -7.40
C VAL A 325 48.54 -12.40 -7.61
N THR A 326 48.77 -13.13 -6.54
CA THR A 326 48.91 -14.59 -6.58
C THR A 326 47.77 -15.24 -5.79
N PRO A 327 46.80 -15.88 -6.45
CA PRO A 327 45.77 -16.65 -5.75
C PRO A 327 46.33 -17.98 -5.23
N GLN A 328 45.94 -18.35 -4.02
CA GLN A 328 46.21 -19.62 -3.37
C GLN A 328 44.86 -20.28 -3.04
N SER A 329 44.63 -21.44 -3.65
CA SER A 329 43.41 -22.23 -3.50
C SER A 329 43.69 -23.68 -3.86
N GLN A 330 42.84 -24.60 -3.42
CA GLN A 330 42.81 -25.97 -3.92
C GLN A 330 42.22 -26.07 -5.35
N PHE A 331 41.50 -25.03 -5.79
CA PHE A 331 40.92 -24.95 -7.13
C PHE A 331 41.94 -24.45 -8.14
N SER A 332 41.93 -25.05 -9.34
CA SER A 332 42.83 -24.66 -10.42
C SER A 332 42.37 -23.34 -11.05
N LEU A 333 43.29 -22.36 -11.12
CA LEU A 333 43.03 -21.09 -11.82
C LEU A 333 42.94 -21.34 -13.33
N VAL A 334 41.83 -20.96 -13.94
CA VAL A 334 41.55 -21.11 -15.37
C VAL A 334 41.95 -19.86 -16.15
N LYS A 335 41.58 -18.68 -15.64
CA LYS A 335 41.89 -17.39 -16.28
C LYS A 335 41.88 -16.23 -15.29
N SER A 336 42.62 -15.18 -15.62
CA SER A 336 42.66 -13.90 -14.91
C SER A 336 42.77 -12.75 -15.92
N ASN A 337 42.21 -11.58 -15.59
CA ASN A 337 42.39 -10.35 -16.36
C ASN A 337 43.44 -9.40 -15.76
N PHE A 338 44.24 -9.86 -14.80
CA PHE A 338 45.22 -9.03 -14.10
C PHE A 338 46.40 -8.65 -15.01
N THR A 339 46.75 -7.36 -14.99
CA THR A 339 47.98 -6.83 -15.55
C THR A 339 48.63 -5.86 -14.54
N PRO A 340 49.96 -5.92 -14.34
CA PRO A 340 50.66 -4.96 -13.47
C PRO A 340 50.55 -3.54 -14.04
N ALA A 341 50.01 -2.61 -13.25
CA ALA A 341 49.87 -1.21 -13.61
C ALA A 341 49.65 -0.32 -12.39
N THR A 342 49.82 0.99 -12.59
CA THR A 342 49.49 2.02 -11.61
C THR A 342 48.03 2.41 -11.74
N PHE A 343 47.33 2.49 -10.62
CA PHE A 343 45.92 2.82 -10.53
C PHE A 343 45.69 3.94 -9.51
N GLN A 344 44.58 4.65 -9.69
CA GLN A 344 44.04 5.60 -8.73
C GLN A 344 42.52 5.35 -8.64
N GLY A 345 41.96 5.36 -7.44
CA GLY A 345 40.54 5.06 -7.23
C GLY A 345 40.27 3.56 -7.23
N PHE A 346 39.15 3.17 -7.85
CA PHE A 346 38.62 1.81 -7.80
C PHE A 346 39.12 0.95 -8.98
N GLN A 347 39.60 -0.25 -8.69
CA GLN A 347 40.04 -1.23 -9.69
C GLN A 347 39.54 -2.63 -9.34
N THR A 348 39.18 -3.42 -10.35
CA THR A 348 38.70 -4.80 -10.16
C THR A 348 39.45 -5.79 -11.05
N PHE A 349 39.84 -6.92 -10.48
CA PHE A 349 40.42 -8.06 -11.19
C PHE A 349 39.54 -9.30 -11.02
N ASN A 350 39.24 -9.97 -12.11
CA ASN A 350 38.45 -11.20 -12.17
C ASN A 350 39.38 -12.41 -12.26
N TYR A 351 39.25 -13.33 -11.30
CA TYR A 351 39.92 -14.63 -11.29
C TYR A 351 38.89 -15.74 -11.40
N THR A 352 39.00 -16.58 -12.43
CA THR A 352 38.09 -17.71 -12.65
C THR A 352 38.81 -19.02 -12.35
N PHE A 353 38.18 -19.89 -11.57
CA PHE A 353 38.69 -21.17 -11.13
C PHE A 353 37.78 -22.31 -11.58
N SER A 354 38.34 -23.53 -11.70
CA SER A 354 37.57 -24.75 -11.95
C SER A 354 37.45 -25.61 -10.68
N VAL A 355 36.28 -26.20 -10.51
CA VAL A 355 35.96 -27.10 -9.39
C VAL A 355 36.07 -28.55 -9.88
N PRO A 356 36.89 -29.40 -9.24
CA PRO A 356 36.98 -30.82 -9.57
C PRO A 356 35.62 -31.54 -9.44
N GLN A 357 35.44 -32.64 -10.19
CA GLN A 357 34.21 -33.44 -10.16
C GLN A 357 33.99 -34.13 -8.81
N ASN A 358 35.08 -34.57 -8.17
CA ASN A 358 35.08 -35.26 -6.89
C ASN A 358 35.20 -34.31 -5.69
N GLU A 359 35.05 -33.00 -5.90
CA GLU A 359 35.11 -32.03 -4.81
C GLU A 359 33.92 -32.23 -3.87
N ILE A 360 34.19 -32.34 -2.58
CA ILE A 360 33.16 -32.53 -1.56
C ILE A 360 32.43 -31.18 -1.36
N PRO A 361 31.09 -31.17 -1.25
CA PRO A 361 30.38 -29.95 -0.88
C PRO A 361 30.85 -29.39 0.47
N GLY A 362 31.14 -28.09 0.52
CA GLY A 362 31.79 -27.45 1.65
C GLY A 362 32.16 -26.00 1.39
N VAL A 363 32.80 -25.36 2.36
CA VAL A 363 33.27 -23.96 2.27
C VAL A 363 34.78 -23.94 2.19
N TYR A 364 35.31 -23.38 1.11
CA TYR A 364 36.73 -23.44 0.77
C TYR A 364 37.33 -22.03 0.69
N PRO A 365 38.48 -21.78 1.35
CA PRO A 365 39.14 -20.49 1.29
C PRO A 365 39.88 -20.29 -0.04
N VAL A 366 39.84 -19.06 -0.54
CA VAL A 366 40.70 -18.58 -1.62
C VAL A 366 41.41 -17.34 -1.11
N THR A 367 42.74 -17.42 -1.01
CA THR A 367 43.59 -16.36 -0.47
C THR A 367 44.38 -15.69 -1.59
N PHE A 368 44.25 -14.38 -1.74
CA PHE A 368 45.05 -13.58 -2.67
C PHE A 368 46.19 -12.92 -1.93
N THR A 369 47.42 -13.22 -2.34
CA THR A 369 48.59 -12.45 -1.95
C THR A 369 48.80 -11.32 -2.95
N VAL A 370 48.59 -10.08 -2.51
CA VAL A 370 48.70 -8.88 -3.33
C VAL A 370 49.97 -8.12 -2.94
N ASN A 371 50.93 -8.02 -3.85
CA ASN A 371 52.12 -7.18 -3.68
C ASN A 371 51.91 -5.87 -4.41
N TYR A 372 52.03 -4.76 -3.70
CA TYR A 372 51.73 -3.43 -4.22
C TYR A 372 52.72 -2.39 -3.71
N GLN A 373 52.87 -1.30 -4.45
CA GLN A 373 53.70 -0.17 -4.08
C GLN A 373 52.84 1.09 -3.96
N VAL A 374 52.96 1.80 -2.84
CA VAL A 374 52.23 3.03 -2.55
C VAL A 374 53.16 3.95 -1.76
N PHE A 375 53.15 5.25 -2.06
CA PHE A 375 54.11 6.20 -1.48
C PHE A 375 55.59 5.79 -1.63
N GLY A 376 55.92 5.09 -2.72
CA GLY A 376 57.27 4.57 -2.96
C GLY A 376 57.66 3.33 -2.16
N GLN A 377 56.83 2.88 -1.21
CA GLN A 377 57.08 1.74 -0.33
C GLN A 377 56.38 0.48 -0.85
N SER A 378 57.08 -0.66 -0.87
CA SER A 378 56.49 -1.96 -1.21
C SER A 378 55.77 -2.55 -0.01
N GLN A 379 54.56 -3.05 -0.23
CA GLN A 379 53.65 -3.58 0.77
C GLN A 379 53.03 -4.90 0.28
N GLN A 380 52.57 -5.70 1.23
CA GLN A 380 51.87 -6.95 0.95
C GLN A 380 50.54 -7.01 1.70
N ALA A 381 49.49 -7.44 1.02
CA ALA A 381 48.18 -7.68 1.61
C ALA A 381 47.71 -9.11 1.33
N LEU A 382 47.06 -9.72 2.32
CA LEU A 382 46.39 -11.01 2.19
C LEU A 382 44.88 -10.79 2.20
N VAL A 383 44.21 -11.20 1.13
CA VAL A 383 42.75 -11.07 0.99
C VAL A 383 42.15 -12.46 0.90
N THR A 384 41.43 -12.90 1.92
CA THR A 384 40.79 -14.22 1.94
C THR A 384 39.30 -14.08 1.70
N THR A 385 38.77 -14.84 0.74
CA THR A 385 37.33 -15.04 0.52
C THR A 385 36.99 -16.52 0.57
N TYR A 386 35.71 -16.84 0.62
CA TYR A 386 35.22 -18.20 0.69
C TYR A 386 34.32 -18.53 -0.50
N VAL A 387 34.48 -19.74 -1.00
CA VAL A 387 33.66 -20.33 -2.06
C VAL A 387 32.89 -21.48 -1.47
N THR A 388 31.57 -21.45 -1.61
CA THR A 388 30.71 -22.54 -1.15
C THR A 388 30.46 -23.51 -2.31
N VAL A 389 30.97 -24.73 -2.22
CA VAL A 389 30.65 -25.81 -3.15
C VAL A 389 29.38 -26.51 -2.63
N ASN A 390 28.30 -26.46 -3.39
CA ASN A 390 27.01 -27.04 -3.06
C ASN A 390 26.83 -28.43 -3.70
N TYR A 391 25.90 -29.21 -3.14
CA TYR A 391 25.37 -30.40 -3.80
C TYR A 391 24.62 -30.03 -5.09
N TYR A 392 24.55 -30.96 -6.05
CA TYR A 392 23.66 -30.80 -7.20
C TYR A 392 22.20 -30.76 -6.73
N ASN A 393 21.44 -29.73 -7.14
CA ASN A 393 20.02 -29.56 -6.78
C ASN A 393 19.09 -30.42 -7.67
N LEU A 394 19.51 -31.65 -7.97
CA LEU A 394 18.74 -32.62 -8.73
C LEU A 394 18.72 -33.94 -7.94
N SER A 395 17.68 -34.72 -8.10
CA SER A 395 17.49 -35.95 -7.34
C SER A 395 16.87 -37.03 -8.23
N PRO A 396 17.27 -38.31 -8.06
CA PRO A 396 16.64 -39.42 -8.77
C PRO A 396 15.13 -39.44 -8.53
N SER A 397 14.36 -39.88 -9.54
CA SER A 397 12.90 -39.90 -9.46
C SER A 397 12.28 -41.07 -10.21
N LEU A 398 11.12 -41.52 -9.74
CA LEU A 398 10.27 -42.49 -10.44
C LEU A 398 9.27 -41.75 -11.32
N SER A 399 9.05 -42.28 -12.52
CA SER A 399 8.19 -41.66 -13.54
C SER A 399 7.50 -42.72 -14.41
N THR A 400 6.60 -42.26 -15.29
CA THR A 400 5.93 -43.06 -16.34
C THR A 400 5.29 -44.36 -15.82
N PRO A 401 4.24 -44.29 -15.00
CA PRO A 401 3.54 -45.49 -14.56
C PRO A 401 2.80 -46.12 -15.73
N VAL A 402 3.17 -47.36 -16.06
CA VAL A 402 2.50 -48.15 -17.09
C VAL A 402 1.98 -49.43 -16.46
N TRP A 403 0.67 -49.62 -16.52
CA TRP A 403 0.03 -50.89 -16.14
C TRP A 403 0.22 -51.90 -17.26
N GLY A 404 0.83 -53.04 -16.97
CA GLY A 404 1.28 -54.01 -17.97
C GLY A 404 2.80 -54.08 -18.14
N GLU A 405 3.21 -54.95 -19.06
CA GLU A 405 4.59 -55.03 -19.55
C GLU A 405 4.73 -54.24 -20.86
N GLN A 406 5.97 -53.95 -21.26
CA GLN A 406 6.24 -53.21 -22.50
C GLN A 406 5.71 -53.99 -23.71
N GLY A 407 4.66 -53.47 -24.35
CA GLY A 407 3.97 -54.11 -25.47
C GLY A 407 2.67 -54.85 -25.11
N ASN A 408 2.34 -55.00 -23.82
CA ASN A 408 1.10 -55.61 -23.35
C ASN A 408 0.53 -54.81 -22.16
N GLN A 409 -0.17 -53.71 -22.47
CA GLN A 409 -0.80 -52.85 -21.47
C GLN A 409 -2.04 -53.50 -20.89
N ILE A 410 -2.20 -53.38 -19.57
CA ILE A 410 -3.35 -53.90 -18.83
C ILE A 410 -4.14 -52.72 -18.30
N VAL A 411 -5.47 -52.80 -18.36
CA VAL A 411 -6.31 -51.78 -17.77
C VAL A 411 -6.60 -52.13 -16.31
N PRO A 412 -6.12 -51.34 -15.33
CA PRO A 412 -6.30 -51.63 -13.91
C PRO A 412 -7.76 -51.35 -13.48
N MET A 413 -8.38 -52.30 -12.78
CA MET A 413 -9.74 -52.18 -12.24
C MET A 413 -9.80 -52.69 -10.80
N PRO A 414 -10.78 -52.23 -9.99
CA PRO A 414 -11.05 -52.80 -8.69
C PRO A 414 -11.19 -54.33 -8.76
N GLY A 415 -10.54 -55.03 -7.82
CA GLY A 415 -10.58 -56.49 -7.71
C GLY A 415 -9.53 -57.24 -8.54
N LEU A 416 -8.77 -56.60 -9.44
CA LEU A 416 -7.69 -57.27 -10.17
C LEU A 416 -6.48 -57.53 -9.27
N THR A 417 -6.00 -58.77 -9.28
CA THR A 417 -4.81 -59.21 -8.52
C THR A 417 -3.71 -59.68 -9.47
N GLY A 418 -2.45 -59.46 -9.11
CA GLY A 418 -1.31 -59.95 -9.88
C GLY A 418 -0.98 -59.15 -11.14
N ILE A 419 -1.39 -57.88 -11.22
CA ILE A 419 -1.15 -57.05 -12.42
C ILE A 419 0.19 -56.29 -12.32
N PRO A 420 1.05 -56.31 -13.35
CA PRO A 420 2.31 -55.56 -13.33
C PRO A 420 2.10 -54.05 -13.44
N LEU A 421 2.86 -53.28 -12.66
CA LEU A 421 3.04 -51.83 -12.75
C LEU A 421 4.52 -51.55 -13.01
N THR A 422 4.82 -51.04 -14.19
CA THR A 422 6.18 -50.69 -14.62
C THR A 422 6.43 -49.18 -14.41
N LEU A 423 7.53 -48.86 -13.73
CA LEU A 423 8.00 -47.50 -13.44
C LEU A 423 9.40 -47.27 -14.03
N THR A 424 9.71 -46.04 -14.40
CA THR A 424 11.05 -45.64 -14.85
C THR A 424 11.77 -44.84 -13.77
N LEU A 425 12.88 -45.36 -13.26
CA LEU A 425 13.82 -44.64 -12.40
C LEU A 425 14.83 -43.88 -13.26
N SER A 426 14.91 -42.57 -13.09
CA SER A 426 15.89 -41.71 -13.76
C SER A 426 16.94 -41.20 -12.78
N ASN A 427 18.22 -41.22 -13.19
CA ASN A 427 19.32 -40.59 -12.49
C ASN A 427 19.73 -39.30 -13.23
N PRO A 428 19.33 -38.11 -12.75
CA PRO A 428 19.71 -36.85 -13.40
C PRO A 428 21.12 -36.35 -13.04
N LEU A 429 21.88 -37.11 -12.24
CA LEU A 429 23.16 -36.69 -11.70
C LEU A 429 24.32 -36.98 -12.68
N PRO A 430 25.39 -36.17 -12.69
CA PRO A 430 26.60 -36.37 -13.51
C PRO A 430 27.49 -37.54 -13.08
N TYR A 431 27.02 -38.39 -12.18
CA TYR A 431 27.74 -39.55 -11.65
C TYR A 431 26.75 -40.70 -11.46
N ALA A 432 27.27 -41.92 -11.49
CA ALA A 432 26.46 -43.11 -11.23
C ALA A 432 25.99 -43.13 -9.76
N ILE A 433 24.77 -43.64 -9.56
CA ILE A 433 24.22 -43.95 -8.24
C ILE A 433 24.11 -45.46 -8.09
N SER A 434 24.46 -45.99 -6.93
CA SER A 434 24.45 -47.42 -6.64
C SER A 434 23.56 -47.76 -5.46
N GLU A 435 23.23 -49.06 -5.32
CA GLU A 435 22.41 -49.58 -4.23
C GLU A 435 21.08 -48.82 -4.08
N VAL A 436 20.45 -48.46 -5.20
CA VAL A 436 19.21 -47.68 -5.18
C VAL A 436 18.09 -48.59 -4.69
N ASN A 437 17.60 -48.34 -3.48
CA ASN A 437 16.44 -49.00 -2.93
C ASN A 437 15.21 -48.10 -3.11
N ALA A 438 14.29 -48.53 -3.95
CA ALA A 438 13.03 -47.86 -4.21
C ALA A 438 11.90 -48.49 -3.38
N THR A 439 11.47 -47.80 -2.35
CA THR A 439 10.37 -48.23 -1.46
C THR A 439 9.08 -47.47 -1.79
N LEU A 440 8.00 -48.17 -2.09
CA LEU A 440 6.68 -47.63 -2.39
C LEU A 440 5.75 -47.72 -1.18
N ILE A 441 4.96 -46.67 -0.99
CA ILE A 441 3.95 -46.56 0.05
C ILE A 441 2.60 -46.51 -0.66
N PHE A 442 1.83 -47.58 -0.50
CA PHE A 442 0.57 -47.76 -1.23
C PHE A 442 -0.62 -47.14 -0.48
N PRO A 443 -1.56 -46.48 -1.20
CA PRO A 443 -2.80 -46.00 -0.63
C PRO A 443 -3.77 -47.15 -0.33
N GLN A 444 -4.82 -46.87 0.44
CA GLN A 444 -5.81 -47.87 0.82
C GLN A 444 -6.44 -48.56 -0.40
N GLY A 445 -6.46 -49.89 -0.39
CA GLY A 445 -7.03 -50.69 -1.47
C GLY A 445 -6.05 -51.02 -2.61
N ILE A 446 -4.82 -50.51 -2.56
CA ILE A 446 -3.73 -50.91 -3.48
C ILE A 446 -2.63 -51.55 -2.64
N ASN A 447 -2.09 -52.69 -3.07
CA ASN A 447 -0.92 -53.28 -2.43
C ASN A 447 -0.04 -54.03 -3.46
N SER A 448 1.15 -54.42 -3.02
CA SER A 448 2.06 -55.29 -3.77
C SER A 448 2.63 -56.34 -2.81
N THR A 449 3.12 -57.46 -3.37
CA THR A 449 3.88 -58.47 -2.61
C THR A 449 5.18 -57.91 -2.05
N TYR A 450 5.79 -56.96 -2.76
CA TYR A 450 7.03 -56.28 -2.37
C TYR A 450 6.81 -54.77 -2.41
N ASP A 451 7.15 -54.09 -1.33
CA ASP A 451 7.13 -52.64 -1.23
C ASP A 451 8.49 -52.02 -1.57
N SER A 452 9.59 -52.77 -1.51
CA SER A 452 10.94 -52.32 -1.84
C SER A 452 11.56 -53.05 -3.04
N TYR A 453 12.29 -52.32 -3.88
CA TYR A 453 13.02 -52.87 -5.02
C TYR A 453 14.46 -52.35 -5.06
N LEU A 454 15.44 -53.24 -5.09
CA LEU A 454 16.86 -52.89 -5.12
C LEU A 454 17.39 -52.89 -6.54
N ILE A 455 18.02 -51.78 -6.93
CA ILE A 455 18.62 -51.57 -8.24
C ILE A 455 20.14 -51.37 -8.02
N PRO A 456 20.99 -52.25 -8.58
CA PRO A 456 22.42 -52.23 -8.28
C PRO A 456 23.11 -50.91 -8.65
N GLU A 457 22.83 -50.38 -9.84
CA GLU A 457 23.46 -49.16 -10.33
C GLU A 457 22.60 -48.49 -11.41
N VAL A 458 22.58 -47.15 -11.42
CA VAL A 458 22.05 -46.33 -12.51
C VAL A 458 23.13 -45.35 -12.94
N GLN A 459 23.56 -45.45 -14.20
CA GLN A 459 24.62 -44.62 -14.77
C GLN A 459 24.30 -43.11 -14.71
N ALA A 460 25.33 -42.28 -14.79
CA ALA A 460 25.18 -40.83 -14.89
C ALA A 460 24.24 -40.45 -16.04
N TYR A 461 23.25 -39.59 -15.77
CA TYR A 461 22.21 -39.20 -16.73
C TYR A 461 21.40 -40.37 -17.33
N GLY A 462 21.48 -41.57 -16.72
CA GLY A 462 20.83 -42.78 -17.19
C GLY A 462 19.43 -42.98 -16.63
N ALA A 463 18.74 -44.00 -17.15
CA ALA A 463 17.45 -44.45 -16.63
C ALA A 463 17.36 -45.98 -16.68
N THR A 464 16.54 -46.55 -15.81
CA THR A 464 16.24 -47.98 -15.76
C THR A 464 14.78 -48.20 -15.38
N THR A 465 14.21 -49.34 -15.74
CA THR A 465 12.82 -49.69 -15.42
C THR A 465 12.75 -50.70 -14.28
N LEU A 466 11.67 -50.63 -13.51
CA LEU A 466 11.34 -51.61 -12.49
C LEU A 466 9.85 -51.96 -12.58
N THR A 467 9.51 -53.22 -12.38
CA THR A 467 8.14 -53.73 -12.50
C THR A 467 7.70 -54.39 -11.21
N LEU A 468 6.56 -53.97 -10.68
CA LEU A 468 5.98 -54.47 -9.44
C LEU A 468 4.67 -55.20 -9.71
N VAL A 469 4.43 -56.29 -9.00
CA VAL A 469 3.17 -57.02 -9.10
C VAL A 469 2.17 -56.43 -8.10
N MET A 470 1.08 -55.86 -8.60
CA MET A 470 0.11 -55.11 -7.83
C MET A 470 -1.20 -55.89 -7.65
N ASN A 471 -1.86 -55.68 -6.51
CA ASN A 471 -3.24 -56.11 -6.29
C ASN A 471 -4.12 -54.90 -5.93
N LEU A 472 -5.28 -54.85 -6.57
CA LEU A 472 -6.31 -53.84 -6.39
C LEU A 472 -7.49 -54.47 -5.66
N GLY A 473 -7.78 -54.00 -4.45
CA GLY A 473 -8.94 -54.42 -3.66
C GLY A 473 -10.25 -54.10 -4.39
N GLN A 474 -11.30 -54.87 -4.14
CA GLN A 474 -12.63 -54.61 -4.72
C GLN A 474 -13.22 -53.27 -4.28
N ASN A 475 -12.78 -52.75 -3.13
CA ASN A 475 -13.21 -51.49 -2.56
C ASN A 475 -12.36 -50.28 -2.99
N VAL A 476 -11.36 -50.45 -3.87
CA VAL A 476 -10.59 -49.32 -4.37
C VAL A 476 -11.51 -48.46 -5.25
N SER A 477 -11.57 -47.16 -4.98
CA SER A 477 -12.40 -46.25 -5.77
C SER A 477 -11.79 -46.07 -7.17
N PRO A 478 -12.59 -46.01 -8.25
CA PRO A 478 -12.08 -45.58 -9.56
C PRO A 478 -11.53 -44.14 -9.51
N GLY A 479 -10.55 -43.84 -10.36
CA GLY A 479 -9.91 -42.52 -10.47
C GLY A 479 -8.40 -42.54 -10.23
N TYR A 480 -7.82 -41.34 -10.05
CA TYR A 480 -6.40 -41.17 -9.74
C TYR A 480 -6.10 -41.47 -8.27
N HIS A 481 -5.08 -42.31 -8.04
CA HIS A 481 -4.50 -42.60 -6.74
C HIS A 481 -3.04 -42.20 -6.73
N THR A 482 -2.57 -41.68 -5.60
CA THR A 482 -1.17 -41.27 -5.45
C THR A 482 -0.37 -42.38 -4.80
N LEU A 483 0.67 -42.86 -5.48
CA LEU A 483 1.70 -43.72 -4.93
C LEU A 483 2.84 -42.87 -4.41
N ASN A 484 3.07 -42.89 -3.10
CA ASN A 484 4.24 -42.24 -2.52
C ASN A 484 5.43 -43.19 -2.59
N TYR A 485 6.64 -42.64 -2.71
CA TYR A 485 7.85 -43.44 -2.75
C TYR A 485 9.01 -42.77 -2.00
N VAL A 486 9.94 -43.62 -1.56
CA VAL A 486 11.21 -43.26 -0.94
C VAL A 486 12.31 -43.95 -1.74
N LEU A 487 13.24 -43.16 -2.27
CA LEU A 487 14.47 -43.66 -2.88
C LEU A 487 15.62 -43.45 -1.91
N THR A 488 16.34 -44.50 -1.56
CA THR A 488 17.65 -44.38 -0.90
C THR A 488 18.73 -44.88 -1.85
N TYR A 489 19.80 -44.11 -2.04
CA TYR A 489 20.88 -44.48 -2.96
C TYR A 489 22.24 -44.07 -2.41
N ALA A 490 23.27 -44.81 -2.77
CA ALA A 490 24.66 -44.48 -2.53
C ALA A 490 25.24 -43.71 -3.72
N SER A 491 26.11 -42.75 -3.43
CA SER A 491 26.88 -41.97 -4.40
C SER A 491 28.30 -41.75 -3.89
N SER A 492 29.15 -41.10 -4.70
CA SER A 492 30.48 -40.65 -4.27
C SER A 492 30.46 -39.68 -3.08
N TYR A 493 29.30 -39.13 -2.72
CA TYR A 493 29.11 -38.19 -1.61
C TYR A 493 28.44 -38.80 -0.38
N GLY A 494 28.20 -40.12 -0.40
CA GLY A 494 27.51 -40.85 0.68
C GLY A 494 26.10 -41.30 0.29
N ILE A 495 25.31 -41.64 1.32
CA ILE A 495 23.95 -42.16 1.18
C ILE A 495 22.96 -41.00 1.22
N SER A 496 22.07 -40.95 0.22
CA SER A 496 21.04 -39.94 0.08
C SER A 496 19.65 -40.57 0.12
N ARG A 497 18.66 -39.79 0.58
CA ARG A 497 17.26 -40.20 0.66
C ARG A 497 16.38 -39.14 0.00
N VAL A 498 15.52 -39.57 -0.93
CA VAL A 498 14.61 -38.71 -1.69
C VAL A 498 13.20 -39.27 -1.55
N GLU A 499 12.23 -38.39 -1.37
CA GLU A 499 10.81 -38.74 -1.35
C GLU A 499 10.13 -38.16 -2.58
N GLY A 500 9.11 -38.84 -3.07
CA GLY A 500 8.29 -38.35 -4.17
C GLY A 500 6.95 -39.06 -4.23
N SER A 501 6.16 -38.68 -5.23
CA SER A 501 4.83 -39.22 -5.44
C SER A 501 4.50 -39.33 -6.91
N LEU A 502 3.77 -40.37 -7.30
CA LEU A 502 3.38 -40.66 -8.66
C LEU A 502 1.88 -40.96 -8.76
N PRO A 503 1.13 -40.32 -9.68
CA PRO A 503 -0.27 -40.64 -9.88
C PRO A 503 -0.43 -41.92 -10.71
N VAL A 504 -1.31 -42.82 -10.29
CA VAL A 504 -1.77 -43.99 -11.05
C VAL A 504 -3.29 -43.94 -11.20
N TYR A 505 -3.81 -44.28 -12.38
CA TYR A 505 -5.26 -44.26 -12.63
C TYR A 505 -5.85 -45.66 -12.54
N ILE A 506 -6.97 -45.81 -11.84
CA ILE A 506 -7.75 -47.05 -11.74
C ILE A 506 -9.11 -46.83 -12.44
N TYR A 507 -9.46 -47.69 -13.39
CA TYR A 507 -10.68 -47.57 -14.17
C TYR A 507 -11.89 -48.18 -13.43
N PRO A 508 -13.12 -47.67 -13.65
CA PRO A 508 -14.31 -48.24 -13.04
C PRO A 508 -14.59 -49.66 -13.54
N GLU A 509 -15.24 -50.50 -12.73
CA GLU A 509 -15.62 -51.87 -13.14
C GLU A 509 -16.65 -51.85 -14.29
N ASN A 510 -17.63 -50.94 -14.20
CA ASN A 510 -18.60 -50.69 -15.26
C ASN A 510 -18.16 -49.52 -16.14
N GLN A 511 -18.10 -49.77 -17.46
CA GLN A 511 -17.55 -48.82 -18.44
C GLN A 511 -18.63 -47.94 -19.09
N ILE A 512 -19.92 -48.21 -18.82
CA ILE A 512 -21.03 -47.48 -19.43
C ILE A 512 -22.03 -46.97 -18.39
N SER A 513 -22.67 -45.85 -18.71
CA SER A 513 -23.85 -45.32 -18.04
C SER A 513 -25.01 -45.27 -19.03
N VAL A 514 -26.23 -45.56 -18.56
CA VAL A 514 -27.45 -45.55 -19.38
C VAL A 514 -28.45 -44.56 -18.78
N SER A 515 -28.94 -43.65 -19.63
CA SER A 515 -30.02 -42.73 -19.30
C SER A 515 -31.11 -42.79 -20.37
N PHE A 516 -32.34 -42.40 -20.04
CA PHE A 516 -33.46 -42.39 -20.96
C PHE A 516 -34.42 -41.24 -20.61
N ALA A 517 -35.05 -40.65 -21.63
CA ALA A 517 -36.05 -39.59 -21.46
C ALA A 517 -37.42 -40.08 -21.95
N ASN A 518 -38.50 -39.64 -21.29
CA ASN A 518 -39.90 -39.94 -21.63
C ASN A 518 -40.26 -41.44 -21.65
N SER A 519 -40.55 -42.01 -20.48
CA SER A 519 -41.07 -43.38 -20.38
C SER A 519 -42.60 -43.47 -20.37
N THR A 520 -43.31 -42.36 -20.66
CA THR A 520 -44.78 -42.34 -20.66
C THR A 520 -45.33 -42.50 -22.08
N VAL A 521 -46.29 -43.41 -22.26
CA VAL A 521 -46.98 -43.68 -23.52
C VAL A 521 -48.49 -43.60 -23.28
N TYR A 522 -49.25 -42.93 -24.16
CA TYR A 522 -50.71 -42.90 -24.03
C TYR A 522 -51.32 -44.17 -24.61
N GLN A 523 -52.37 -44.67 -23.98
CA GLN A 523 -53.09 -45.86 -24.43
C GLN A 523 -53.57 -45.70 -25.89
N GLY A 524 -53.27 -46.68 -26.74
CA GLY A 524 -53.65 -46.67 -28.15
C GLY A 524 -52.76 -45.82 -29.05
N THR A 525 -51.57 -45.41 -28.59
CA THR A 525 -50.65 -44.55 -29.36
C THR A 525 -49.28 -45.18 -29.53
N GLU A 526 -48.45 -44.57 -30.39
CA GLU A 526 -47.02 -44.84 -30.49
C GLU A 526 -46.21 -43.72 -29.83
N SER A 527 -45.03 -44.02 -29.29
CA SER A 527 -44.14 -43.05 -28.65
C SER A 527 -42.67 -43.45 -28.83
N ILE A 528 -41.79 -42.45 -28.91
CA ILE A 528 -40.34 -42.65 -29.06
C ILE A 528 -39.69 -42.67 -27.68
N LEU A 529 -38.94 -43.73 -27.38
CA LEU A 529 -38.07 -43.87 -26.23
C LEU A 529 -36.60 -43.63 -26.65
N PRO A 530 -36.03 -42.43 -26.42
CA PRO A 530 -34.61 -42.18 -26.54
C PRO A 530 -33.84 -42.74 -25.33
N ILE A 531 -32.77 -43.49 -25.61
CA ILE A 531 -31.85 -44.08 -24.64
C ILE A 531 -30.43 -43.60 -24.97
N THR A 532 -29.78 -42.95 -24.03
CA THR A 532 -28.40 -42.45 -24.17
C THR A 532 -27.43 -43.35 -23.41
N ILE A 533 -26.40 -43.83 -24.10
CA ILE A 533 -25.28 -44.57 -23.52
C ILE A 533 -24.08 -43.63 -23.47
N GLU A 534 -23.48 -43.51 -22.30
CA GLU A 534 -22.24 -42.76 -22.07
C GLU A 534 -21.12 -43.72 -21.71
N ASN A 535 -19.95 -43.57 -22.33
CA ASN A 535 -18.76 -44.32 -21.98
C ASN A 535 -17.99 -43.64 -20.85
N LEU A 536 -17.98 -44.24 -19.66
CA LEU A 536 -17.30 -43.73 -18.47
C LEU A 536 -15.84 -44.18 -18.35
N GLY A 537 -15.36 -45.03 -19.26
CA GLY A 537 -14.04 -45.63 -19.16
C GLY A 537 -13.26 -45.63 -20.47
N ALA A 538 -12.52 -46.69 -20.77
CA ALA A 538 -11.67 -46.72 -21.98
C ALA A 538 -12.54 -46.83 -23.25
N PRO A 539 -12.01 -46.47 -24.44
CA PRO A 539 -12.77 -46.56 -25.68
C PRO A 539 -13.41 -47.93 -25.91
N LEU A 540 -14.71 -47.92 -26.25
CA LEU A 540 -15.50 -49.12 -26.51
C LEU A 540 -15.60 -49.35 -28.02
N SER A 541 -15.59 -50.61 -28.44
CA SER A 541 -15.90 -50.99 -29.83
C SER A 541 -17.12 -51.88 -29.91
N SER A 542 -17.80 -51.90 -31.06
CA SER A 542 -18.97 -52.75 -31.31
C SER A 542 -20.07 -52.63 -30.24
N VAL A 543 -20.41 -51.40 -29.84
CA VAL A 543 -21.54 -51.15 -28.94
C VAL A 543 -22.83 -51.51 -29.66
N SER A 544 -23.66 -52.33 -29.04
CA SER A 544 -24.93 -52.78 -29.56
C SER A 544 -25.97 -52.72 -28.46
N VAL A 545 -27.15 -52.22 -28.78
CA VAL A 545 -28.30 -52.17 -27.88
C VAL A 545 -29.44 -52.99 -28.44
N ASN A 546 -30.13 -53.69 -27.54
CA ASN A 546 -31.35 -54.40 -27.86
C ASN A 546 -32.39 -54.11 -26.78
N LEU A 547 -33.57 -53.66 -27.17
CA LEU A 547 -34.68 -53.41 -26.24
C LEU A 547 -35.74 -54.49 -26.39
N LYS A 548 -36.03 -55.20 -25.30
CA LYS A 548 -37.10 -56.18 -25.22
C LYS A 548 -38.20 -55.70 -24.29
N THR A 549 -39.41 -55.56 -24.82
CA THR A 549 -40.58 -55.13 -24.05
C THR A 549 -41.46 -56.31 -23.66
N SER A 550 -42.15 -56.20 -22.51
CA SER A 550 -43.22 -57.12 -22.12
C SER A 550 -44.54 -56.35 -22.08
N GLY A 551 -45.53 -56.77 -22.87
CA GLY A 551 -46.86 -56.12 -22.93
C GLY A 551 -46.96 -54.88 -23.83
N LEU A 552 -45.85 -54.36 -24.36
CA LEU A 552 -45.80 -53.31 -25.39
C LEU A 552 -45.18 -53.87 -26.67
N ASN A 553 -45.59 -53.33 -27.83
CA ASN A 553 -45.01 -53.71 -29.11
C ASN A 553 -43.88 -52.73 -29.49
N LEU A 554 -42.69 -53.24 -29.81
CA LEU A 554 -41.63 -52.47 -30.43
C LEU A 554 -41.89 -52.41 -31.94
N VAL A 555 -42.14 -51.22 -32.48
CA VAL A 555 -42.57 -51.00 -33.88
C VAL A 555 -41.42 -50.57 -34.78
N GLY A 556 -40.36 -50.00 -34.19
CA GLY A 556 -39.16 -49.61 -34.93
C GLY A 556 -38.04 -49.17 -34.00
N PHE A 557 -36.85 -48.99 -34.56
CA PHE A 557 -35.69 -48.49 -33.85
C PHE A 557 -34.73 -47.78 -34.81
N SER A 558 -33.82 -46.97 -34.27
CA SER A 558 -32.69 -46.44 -35.02
C SER A 558 -31.39 -46.53 -34.21
N ASN A 559 -30.27 -46.68 -34.92
CA ASN A 559 -28.91 -46.70 -34.38
C ASN A 559 -28.54 -47.88 -33.48
N GLU A 560 -29.19 -49.05 -33.56
CA GLU A 560 -28.94 -50.22 -32.67
C GLU A 560 -27.47 -50.66 -32.48
N THR A 561 -26.56 -50.27 -33.37
CA THR A 561 -25.13 -50.54 -33.24
C THR A 561 -24.30 -49.30 -33.51
N LEU A 562 -23.16 -49.21 -32.82
CA LEU A 562 -22.15 -48.19 -32.97
C LEU A 562 -20.77 -48.86 -32.97
N THR A 563 -19.98 -48.59 -34.01
CA THR A 563 -18.68 -49.24 -34.19
C THR A 563 -17.65 -48.84 -33.14
N TYR A 564 -17.71 -47.59 -32.68
CA TYR A 564 -16.76 -47.01 -31.74
C TYR A 564 -17.43 -45.95 -30.87
N LEU A 565 -17.13 -45.96 -29.56
CA LEU A 565 -17.51 -44.93 -28.62
C LEU A 565 -16.29 -44.54 -27.78
N GLY A 566 -15.78 -43.31 -27.96
CA GLY A 566 -14.62 -42.79 -27.26
C GLY A 566 -14.84 -42.64 -25.76
N SER A 567 -13.76 -42.43 -25.01
CA SER A 567 -13.84 -42.20 -23.56
C SER A 567 -14.55 -40.88 -23.26
N GLY A 568 -15.57 -40.90 -22.38
CA GLY A 568 -16.40 -39.75 -22.07
C GLY A 568 -17.43 -39.38 -23.15
N GLU A 569 -17.48 -40.11 -24.27
CA GLU A 569 -18.45 -39.87 -25.33
C GLU A 569 -19.80 -40.53 -25.01
N SER A 570 -20.88 -39.93 -25.54
CA SER A 570 -22.23 -40.48 -25.43
C SER A 570 -22.91 -40.61 -26.81
N SER A 571 -23.79 -41.59 -26.93
CA SER A 571 -24.59 -41.82 -28.14
C SER A 571 -26.03 -42.15 -27.77
N THR A 572 -26.98 -41.70 -28.59
CA THR A 572 -28.42 -41.89 -28.36
C THR A 572 -29.04 -42.84 -29.37
N PHE A 573 -29.76 -43.81 -28.84
CA PHE A 573 -30.47 -44.88 -29.51
C PHE A 573 -31.98 -44.64 -29.34
N THR A 574 -32.77 -44.75 -30.40
CA THR A 574 -34.21 -44.47 -30.30
C THR A 574 -35.04 -45.70 -30.63
N PHE A 575 -36.06 -45.95 -29.82
CA PHE A 575 -36.99 -47.07 -29.96
C PHE A 575 -38.42 -46.55 -30.08
N LEU A 576 -39.18 -47.02 -31.06
CA LEU A 576 -40.59 -46.66 -31.26
C LEU A 576 -41.49 -47.72 -30.61
N LEU A 577 -42.17 -47.35 -29.53
CA LEU A 577 -43.03 -48.20 -28.73
C LEU A 577 -44.50 -47.96 -29.07
N SER A 578 -45.28 -49.03 -29.18
CA SER A 578 -46.73 -48.98 -29.40
C SER A 578 -47.50 -49.57 -28.23
N ALA A 579 -48.46 -48.79 -27.73
CA ALA A 579 -49.42 -49.16 -26.69
C ALA A 579 -50.81 -49.49 -27.28
N GLN A 580 -50.87 -49.92 -28.54
CA GLN A 580 -52.11 -50.39 -29.17
C GLN A 580 -52.65 -51.64 -28.46
N GLY A 581 -53.88 -51.56 -27.96
CA GLY A 581 -54.52 -52.67 -27.23
C GLY A 581 -53.96 -52.93 -25.82
N VAL A 582 -53.10 -52.05 -25.30
CA VAL A 582 -52.44 -52.20 -24.00
C VAL A 582 -53.23 -51.44 -22.92
N GLY A 583 -53.39 -52.04 -21.74
CA GLY A 583 -54.07 -51.40 -20.60
C GLY A 583 -53.23 -50.30 -19.96
N VAL A 584 -53.84 -49.50 -19.08
CA VAL A 584 -53.08 -48.57 -18.24
C VAL A 584 -52.25 -49.35 -17.22
N GLY A 585 -50.99 -48.97 -17.03
CA GLY A 585 -50.07 -49.67 -16.14
C GLY A 585 -48.59 -49.42 -16.47
N THR A 586 -47.70 -49.95 -15.63
CA THR A 586 -46.25 -49.88 -15.86
C THR A 586 -45.75 -51.19 -16.42
N TYR A 587 -45.11 -51.13 -17.59
CA TYR A 587 -44.60 -52.26 -18.34
C TYR A 587 -43.06 -52.22 -18.34
N PRO A 588 -42.38 -53.28 -17.88
CA PRO A 588 -40.92 -53.32 -17.88
C PRO A 588 -40.39 -53.56 -19.31
N ALA A 589 -39.42 -52.74 -19.71
CA ALA A 589 -38.60 -52.96 -20.88
C ALA A 589 -37.17 -53.30 -20.45
N VAL A 590 -36.60 -54.37 -20.99
CA VAL A 590 -35.22 -54.79 -20.70
C VAL A 590 -34.32 -54.32 -21.84
N LEU A 591 -33.41 -53.41 -21.54
CA LEU A 591 -32.36 -52.97 -22.43
C LEU A 591 -31.11 -53.82 -22.19
N THR A 592 -30.68 -54.57 -23.20
CA THR A 592 -29.40 -55.27 -23.21
C THR A 592 -28.39 -54.45 -24.01
N VAL A 593 -27.32 -54.04 -23.36
CA VAL A 593 -26.18 -53.35 -23.98
C VAL A 593 -25.00 -54.31 -24.06
N SER A 594 -24.55 -54.60 -25.28
CA SER A 594 -23.35 -55.39 -25.56
C SER A 594 -22.26 -54.49 -26.10
N TYR A 595 -21.02 -54.63 -25.64
CA TYR A 595 -19.89 -53.85 -26.14
C TYR A 595 -18.58 -54.63 -26.00
N ASN A 596 -17.60 -54.36 -26.85
CA ASN A 596 -16.26 -54.91 -26.75
C ASN A 596 -15.36 -53.95 -25.97
N TYR A 597 -14.74 -54.48 -24.93
CA TYR A 597 -13.80 -53.78 -24.07
C TYR A 597 -12.58 -54.68 -23.83
N GLY A 598 -11.38 -54.18 -24.14
CA GLY A 598 -10.13 -54.93 -23.96
C GLY A 598 -10.09 -56.26 -24.73
N GLY A 599 -10.78 -56.33 -25.88
CA GLY A 599 -10.89 -57.54 -26.70
C GLY A 599 -11.97 -58.53 -26.23
N VAL A 600 -12.66 -58.26 -25.11
CA VAL A 600 -13.69 -59.12 -24.53
C VAL A 600 -15.06 -58.47 -24.71
N THR A 601 -16.05 -59.25 -25.16
CA THR A 601 -17.44 -58.79 -25.22
C THR A 601 -18.07 -58.80 -23.84
N LYS A 602 -18.57 -57.64 -23.40
CA LYS A 602 -19.30 -57.43 -22.15
C LYS A 602 -20.77 -57.18 -22.47
N VAL A 603 -21.65 -57.67 -21.59
CA VAL A 603 -23.10 -57.51 -21.72
C VAL A 603 -23.65 -56.99 -20.40
N SER A 604 -24.45 -55.92 -20.46
CA SER A 604 -25.13 -55.30 -19.32
C SER A 604 -26.63 -55.23 -19.59
N ASN A 605 -27.45 -55.48 -18.57
CA ASN A 605 -28.91 -55.44 -18.68
C ASN A 605 -29.48 -54.34 -17.78
N TYR A 606 -30.38 -53.54 -18.31
CA TYR A 606 -31.08 -52.45 -17.61
C TYR A 606 -32.59 -52.63 -17.73
N VAL A 607 -33.33 -52.31 -16.68
CA VAL A 607 -34.79 -52.37 -16.67
C VAL A 607 -35.35 -50.95 -16.70
N ILE A 608 -36.14 -50.65 -17.72
CA ILE A 608 -36.76 -49.35 -17.97
C ILE A 608 -38.27 -49.47 -17.72
N PRO A 609 -38.86 -48.70 -16.79
CA PRO A 609 -40.29 -48.72 -16.53
C PRO A 609 -41.06 -47.83 -17.53
N ILE A 610 -41.83 -48.44 -18.43
CA ILE A 610 -42.67 -47.71 -19.39
C ILE A 610 -44.09 -47.58 -18.85
N ASN A 611 -44.54 -46.35 -18.60
CA ASN A 611 -45.85 -46.05 -18.03
C ASN A 611 -46.89 -45.81 -19.14
N VAL A 612 -47.86 -46.70 -19.26
CA VAL A 612 -49.02 -46.52 -20.14
C VAL A 612 -50.12 -45.80 -19.37
N VAL A 613 -50.47 -44.59 -19.83
CA VAL A 613 -51.48 -43.72 -19.21
C VAL A 613 -52.74 -43.61 -20.08
N SER A 614 -53.87 -43.29 -19.46
CA SER A 614 -55.15 -43.17 -20.20
C SER A 614 -55.11 -42.01 -21.20
N SER A 615 -55.69 -42.21 -22.38
CA SER A 615 -55.92 -41.16 -23.38
C SER A 615 -57.25 -40.42 -23.20
N GLN A 616 -58.01 -40.71 -22.12
CA GLN A 616 -59.30 -40.07 -21.81
C GLN A 616 -59.16 -38.98 -20.73
N ASN A 617 -60.09 -38.00 -20.73
CA ASN A 617 -60.19 -36.92 -19.73
C ASN A 617 -58.92 -36.07 -19.55
N LEU A 618 -58.20 -35.81 -20.64
CA LEU A 618 -56.99 -34.99 -20.63
C LEU A 618 -57.27 -33.49 -20.47
N VAL A 619 -58.54 -33.08 -20.44
CA VAL A 619 -58.97 -31.69 -20.33
C VAL A 619 -60.13 -31.58 -19.35
N SER A 620 -60.18 -30.48 -18.60
CA SER A 620 -61.34 -30.08 -17.79
C SER A 620 -61.93 -28.78 -18.34
N VAL A 621 -63.27 -28.70 -18.43
CA VAL A 621 -63.98 -27.51 -18.95
C VAL A 621 -65.07 -27.09 -17.97
N SER A 622 -65.14 -25.78 -17.67
CA SER A 622 -66.15 -25.19 -16.78
C SER A 622 -66.70 -23.88 -17.32
N LEU A 623 -67.90 -23.48 -16.88
CA LEU A 623 -68.62 -22.29 -17.34
C LEU A 623 -69.19 -21.51 -16.15
N GLU A 624 -68.90 -20.21 -16.06
CA GLU A 624 -69.32 -19.33 -14.95
C GLU A 624 -69.79 -17.95 -15.45
N PRO A 625 -70.80 -17.28 -14.85
CA PRO A 625 -71.71 -17.79 -13.83
C PRO A 625 -72.76 -18.74 -14.40
N GLY A 626 -73.36 -19.59 -13.55
CA GLY A 626 -74.44 -20.51 -13.94
C GLY A 626 -75.82 -19.86 -14.07
N ILE A 627 -75.98 -18.60 -13.67
CA ILE A 627 -77.23 -17.82 -13.74
C ILE A 627 -77.03 -16.65 -14.68
N VAL A 628 -77.99 -16.44 -15.57
CA VAL A 628 -78.06 -15.31 -16.49
C VAL A 628 -79.43 -14.66 -16.41
N TYR A 629 -79.51 -13.38 -16.80
CA TYR A 629 -80.74 -12.62 -16.71
C TYR A 629 -81.35 -12.37 -18.08
N TYR A 630 -82.63 -12.65 -18.26
CA TYR A 630 -83.30 -12.38 -19.52
C TYR A 630 -83.59 -10.89 -19.73
N GLY A 631 -83.62 -10.48 -21.00
CA GLY A 631 -83.81 -9.06 -21.38
C GLY A 631 -82.55 -8.19 -21.30
N GLN A 632 -81.40 -8.77 -20.94
CA GLN A 632 -80.10 -8.08 -20.91
C GLN A 632 -78.95 -9.00 -21.34
N VAL A 633 -77.82 -8.41 -21.74
CA VAL A 633 -76.60 -9.13 -22.13
C VAL A 633 -75.86 -9.61 -20.88
N ASN A 634 -75.49 -10.89 -20.85
CA ASN A 634 -74.76 -11.54 -19.76
C ASN A 634 -73.38 -11.97 -20.26
N ASN A 635 -72.34 -11.82 -19.43
CA ASN A 635 -71.00 -12.31 -19.74
C ASN A 635 -70.77 -13.65 -19.04
N LEU A 636 -70.44 -14.69 -19.80
CA LEU A 636 -70.04 -16.01 -19.32
C LEU A 636 -68.55 -16.22 -19.58
N THR A 637 -67.85 -16.88 -18.67
CA THR A 637 -66.46 -17.29 -18.82
C THR A 637 -66.38 -18.80 -18.94
N LEU A 638 -65.92 -19.28 -20.10
CA LEU A 638 -65.55 -20.66 -20.34
C LEU A 638 -64.08 -20.85 -19.95
N LYS A 639 -63.78 -21.75 -19.01
CA LYS A 639 -62.41 -22.08 -18.59
C LYS A 639 -62.06 -23.48 -19.04
N LEU A 640 -60.90 -23.65 -19.66
CA LEU A 640 -60.35 -24.91 -20.13
C LEU A 640 -59.00 -25.16 -19.43
N THR A 641 -58.84 -26.31 -18.79
CA THR A 641 -57.61 -26.70 -18.09
C THR A 641 -57.03 -27.97 -18.71
N ASP A 642 -55.76 -27.92 -19.13
CA ASP A 642 -55.02 -29.10 -19.60
C ASP A 642 -54.58 -29.96 -18.40
N LEU A 643 -55.03 -31.21 -18.36
CA LEU A 643 -54.67 -32.21 -17.34
C LEU A 643 -53.65 -33.24 -17.84
N SER A 644 -53.18 -33.10 -19.08
CA SER A 644 -52.22 -34.02 -19.67
C SER A 644 -50.78 -33.75 -19.18
N GLN A 645 -49.87 -34.68 -19.49
CA GLN A 645 -48.44 -34.55 -19.18
C GLN A 645 -47.62 -33.92 -20.33
N VAL A 646 -48.26 -33.65 -21.48
CA VAL A 646 -47.61 -33.11 -22.69
C VAL A 646 -48.50 -32.04 -23.31
N PRO A 647 -47.95 -30.96 -23.90
CA PRO A 647 -48.78 -29.88 -24.44
C PRO A 647 -49.85 -30.36 -25.43
N LEU A 648 -51.08 -29.86 -25.27
CA LEU A 648 -52.16 -30.06 -26.24
C LEU A 648 -51.99 -29.06 -27.38
N THR A 649 -51.82 -29.53 -28.61
CA THR A 649 -51.65 -28.67 -29.79
C THR A 649 -52.95 -28.57 -30.61
N ASP A 650 -53.11 -27.51 -31.39
CA ASP A 650 -54.29 -27.26 -32.25
C ASP A 650 -55.64 -27.34 -31.51
N VAL A 651 -55.69 -26.78 -30.30
CA VAL A 651 -56.87 -26.81 -29.45
C VAL A 651 -57.96 -25.90 -30.03
N SER A 652 -59.11 -26.48 -30.40
CA SER A 652 -60.25 -25.80 -31.03
C SER A 652 -61.53 -26.07 -30.25
N VAL A 653 -62.28 -25.01 -29.94
CA VAL A 653 -63.52 -25.05 -29.15
C VAL A 653 -64.69 -24.62 -30.02
N LYS A 654 -65.78 -25.39 -30.03
CA LYS A 654 -67.06 -25.02 -30.63
C LYS A 654 -68.14 -25.02 -29.58
N VAL A 655 -68.92 -23.94 -29.52
CA VAL A 655 -70.02 -23.74 -28.57
C VAL A 655 -71.33 -23.78 -29.31
N PHE A 656 -72.24 -24.61 -28.85
CA PHE A 656 -73.58 -24.81 -29.38
C PHE A 656 -74.60 -24.35 -28.35
N GLY A 657 -75.54 -23.51 -28.78
CA GLY A 657 -76.68 -23.09 -27.97
C GLY A 657 -77.98 -23.18 -28.75
N ASN A 658 -79.10 -23.03 -28.06
CA ASN A 658 -80.41 -23.00 -28.71
C ASN A 658 -80.75 -21.54 -29.10
N PRO A 659 -80.70 -21.17 -30.39
CA PRO A 659 -80.93 -19.80 -30.84
C PRO A 659 -82.35 -19.29 -30.58
N THR A 660 -83.31 -20.19 -30.32
CA THR A 660 -84.69 -19.81 -29.95
C THR A 660 -84.81 -19.37 -28.49
N LEU A 661 -83.85 -19.74 -27.64
CA LEU A 661 -83.83 -19.41 -26.22
C LEU A 661 -82.87 -18.26 -25.91
N TYR A 662 -81.76 -18.14 -26.65
CA TYR A 662 -80.74 -17.11 -26.45
C TYR A 662 -79.80 -16.97 -27.65
N SER A 663 -79.14 -15.82 -27.80
CA SER A 663 -78.03 -15.62 -28.75
C SER A 663 -76.67 -15.61 -28.05
N ILE A 664 -75.62 -16.08 -28.74
CA ILE A 664 -74.23 -16.14 -28.25
C ILE A 664 -73.35 -15.30 -29.20
N SER A 665 -72.41 -14.51 -28.67
CA SER A 665 -71.53 -13.66 -29.48
C SER A 665 -70.54 -14.43 -30.38
N GLN A 666 -70.07 -15.60 -29.96
CA GLN A 666 -69.11 -16.43 -30.70
C GLN A 666 -69.34 -17.91 -30.45
N THR A 667 -69.30 -18.71 -31.52
CA THR A 667 -69.55 -20.17 -31.47
C THR A 667 -68.33 -21.02 -31.77
N THR A 668 -67.20 -20.42 -32.17
CA THR A 668 -65.95 -21.14 -32.46
C THR A 668 -64.74 -20.34 -31.98
N LEU A 669 -63.79 -20.98 -31.30
CA LEU A 669 -62.48 -20.43 -30.91
C LEU A 669 -61.35 -21.39 -31.28
N ASN A 670 -60.20 -20.84 -31.68
CA ASN A 670 -58.94 -21.58 -31.77
C ASN A 670 -57.97 -21.04 -30.71
N LEU A 671 -57.44 -21.96 -29.90
CA LEU A 671 -56.62 -21.69 -28.73
C LEU A 671 -55.14 -22.02 -28.96
N GLY A 672 -54.79 -22.60 -30.11
CA GLY A 672 -53.42 -23.00 -30.42
C GLY A 672 -52.92 -24.08 -29.46
N THR A 673 -51.76 -23.86 -28.85
CA THR A 673 -51.15 -24.80 -27.90
C THR A 673 -51.48 -24.43 -26.46
N VAL A 674 -51.96 -25.40 -25.68
CA VAL A 674 -52.16 -25.28 -24.23
C VAL A 674 -51.14 -26.17 -23.54
N ASP A 675 -50.30 -25.57 -22.69
CA ASP A 675 -49.26 -26.32 -21.96
C ASP A 675 -49.86 -27.10 -20.77
N PRO A 676 -49.20 -28.20 -20.33
CA PRO A 676 -49.64 -29.02 -19.21
C PRO A 676 -49.95 -28.21 -17.95
N GLY A 677 -51.12 -28.45 -17.35
CA GLY A 677 -51.59 -27.80 -16.13
C GLY A 677 -52.07 -26.35 -16.30
N LYS A 678 -51.96 -25.75 -17.51
CA LYS A 678 -52.43 -24.37 -17.72
C LYS A 678 -53.94 -24.33 -17.92
N THR A 679 -54.54 -23.23 -17.44
CA THR A 679 -55.95 -22.90 -17.64
C THR A 679 -56.10 -21.70 -18.55
N THR A 680 -56.86 -21.85 -19.63
CA THR A 680 -57.15 -20.80 -20.60
C THR A 680 -58.63 -20.44 -20.50
N SER A 681 -58.94 -19.14 -20.44
CA SER A 681 -60.31 -18.63 -20.17
C SER A 681 -60.80 -17.72 -21.30
N PHE A 682 -62.09 -17.81 -21.63
CA PHE A 682 -62.72 -17.07 -22.73
C PHE A 682 -64.07 -16.51 -22.33
N THR A 683 -64.34 -15.25 -22.69
CA THR A 683 -65.63 -14.61 -22.39
C THR A 683 -66.60 -14.77 -23.56
N LEU A 684 -67.78 -15.32 -23.29
CA LEU A 684 -68.92 -15.44 -24.20
C LEU A 684 -70.01 -14.46 -23.75
N GLN A 685 -70.57 -13.69 -24.67
CA GLN A 685 -71.73 -12.85 -24.35
C GLN A 685 -73.00 -13.59 -24.74
N VAL A 686 -73.96 -13.66 -23.81
CA VAL A 686 -75.22 -14.36 -23.96
C VAL A 686 -76.40 -13.43 -23.69
N LEU A 687 -77.33 -13.36 -24.63
CA LEU A 687 -78.58 -12.60 -24.50
C LEU A 687 -79.76 -13.57 -24.51
N PRO A 688 -80.34 -13.91 -23.33
CA PRO A 688 -81.53 -14.73 -23.26
C PRO A 688 -82.75 -14.01 -23.82
N SER A 689 -83.43 -14.66 -24.76
CA SER A 689 -84.66 -14.19 -25.40
C SER A 689 -85.94 -14.70 -24.71
N VAL A 690 -85.79 -15.53 -23.68
CA VAL A 690 -86.90 -16.02 -22.85
C VAL A 690 -87.49 -14.90 -21.99
N THR A 691 -88.74 -15.05 -21.54
CA THR A 691 -89.44 -14.07 -20.70
C THR A 691 -89.82 -14.62 -19.31
N SER A 692 -89.40 -15.85 -19.01
CA SER A 692 -89.65 -16.53 -17.73
C SER A 692 -88.45 -17.39 -17.34
N THR A 693 -88.38 -17.79 -16.06
CA THR A 693 -87.27 -18.58 -15.54
C THR A 693 -87.16 -19.92 -16.28
N THR A 694 -86.11 -20.08 -17.09
CA THR A 694 -85.97 -21.22 -18.02
C THR A 694 -84.51 -21.70 -18.06
N PRO A 695 -84.26 -23.02 -18.01
CA PRO A 695 -82.93 -23.56 -18.28
C PRO A 695 -82.47 -23.31 -19.72
N LEU A 696 -81.26 -22.80 -19.90
CA LEU A 696 -80.60 -22.61 -21.18
C LEU A 696 -79.52 -23.70 -21.36
N PRO A 697 -79.75 -24.75 -22.16
CA PRO A 697 -78.73 -25.74 -22.44
C PRO A 697 -77.64 -25.14 -23.34
N ILE A 698 -76.38 -25.37 -23.01
CA ILE A 698 -75.20 -24.97 -23.79
C ILE A 698 -74.21 -26.14 -23.87
N SER A 699 -73.79 -26.49 -25.07
CA SER A 699 -72.85 -27.60 -25.32
C SER A 699 -71.54 -27.05 -25.85
N VAL A 700 -70.42 -27.60 -25.40
CA VAL A 700 -69.07 -27.21 -25.82
C VAL A 700 -68.37 -28.45 -26.36
N GLN A 701 -68.00 -28.43 -27.63
CA GLN A 701 -67.16 -29.43 -28.25
C GLN A 701 -65.72 -28.93 -28.31
N LEU A 702 -64.78 -29.78 -27.91
CA LEU A 702 -63.36 -29.51 -27.90
C LEU A 702 -62.65 -30.49 -28.84
N GLN A 703 -61.72 -30.00 -29.64
CA GLN A 703 -60.82 -30.80 -30.49
C GLN A 703 -59.38 -30.39 -30.20
N TYR A 704 -58.46 -31.35 -30.06
CA TYR A 704 -57.02 -31.08 -29.87
C TYR A 704 -56.17 -32.25 -30.33
N VAL A 705 -54.87 -32.01 -30.51
CA VAL A 705 -53.87 -33.00 -30.92
C VAL A 705 -52.98 -33.34 -29.73
N VAL A 706 -52.79 -34.64 -29.52
CA VAL A 706 -51.76 -35.22 -28.65
C VAL A 706 -50.85 -36.11 -29.51
N PRO A 707 -49.69 -36.59 -29.02
CA PRO A 707 -48.83 -37.49 -29.79
C PRO A 707 -49.52 -38.76 -30.35
N GLY A 708 -50.74 -39.07 -29.91
CA GLY A 708 -51.61 -40.12 -30.43
C GLY A 708 -52.61 -39.75 -31.52
N GLY A 709 -52.61 -38.49 -31.98
CA GLY A 709 -53.55 -37.99 -32.99
C GLY A 709 -54.60 -37.03 -32.43
N VAL A 710 -55.64 -36.79 -33.23
CA VAL A 710 -56.70 -35.82 -32.93
C VAL A 710 -57.74 -36.45 -31.98
N VAL A 711 -57.97 -35.81 -30.84
CA VAL A 711 -59.00 -36.17 -29.87
C VAL A 711 -60.14 -35.16 -29.93
N THR A 712 -61.39 -35.64 -29.86
CA THR A 712 -62.60 -34.79 -29.79
C THR A 712 -63.44 -35.16 -28.56
N GLN A 713 -63.84 -34.16 -27.78
CA GLN A 713 -64.62 -34.32 -26.55
C GLN A 713 -65.79 -33.33 -26.50
N GLY A 714 -66.87 -33.66 -25.78
CA GLY A 714 -68.05 -32.81 -25.63
C GLY A 714 -68.44 -32.62 -24.17
N TYR A 715 -68.81 -31.40 -23.82
CA TYR A 715 -69.23 -30.97 -22.49
C TYR A 715 -70.62 -30.32 -22.59
N ASN A 716 -71.52 -30.63 -21.68
CA ASN A 716 -72.86 -30.04 -21.66
C ASN A 716 -73.06 -29.29 -20.34
N PHE A 717 -73.53 -28.06 -20.43
CA PHE A 717 -73.89 -27.23 -19.28
C PHE A 717 -75.35 -26.77 -19.43
N SER A 718 -75.95 -26.38 -18.31
CA SER A 718 -77.28 -25.78 -18.29
C SER A 718 -77.22 -24.53 -17.42
N LEU A 719 -77.41 -23.37 -18.05
CA LEU A 719 -77.53 -22.10 -17.35
C LEU A 719 -78.98 -21.89 -16.93
N ILE A 720 -79.23 -21.06 -15.93
CA ILE A 720 -80.59 -20.67 -15.56
C ILE A 720 -80.80 -19.22 -16.02
N ALA A 721 -81.68 -19.01 -16.99
CA ALA A 721 -82.18 -17.67 -17.29
C ALA A 721 -83.24 -17.30 -16.27
N THR A 722 -83.10 -16.17 -15.57
CA THR A 722 -84.10 -15.66 -14.62
C THR A 722 -84.30 -14.14 -14.78
N GLY A 723 -85.30 -13.59 -14.11
CA GLY A 723 -85.55 -12.16 -14.13
C GLY A 723 -84.68 -11.45 -13.09
N SER A 724 -84.27 -10.21 -13.40
CA SER A 724 -83.55 -9.37 -12.44
C SER A 724 -84.55 -8.58 -11.59
N VAL A 725 -84.28 -8.41 -10.30
CA VAL A 725 -85.04 -7.52 -9.40
C VAL A 725 -84.15 -6.36 -9.01
N VAL A 726 -84.60 -5.13 -9.23
CA VAL A 726 -83.85 -3.91 -8.89
C VAL A 726 -84.77 -2.98 -8.10
N LEU A 727 -84.90 -3.20 -6.80
CA LEU A 727 -85.73 -2.37 -5.93
C LEU A 727 -85.03 -1.06 -5.54
N GLN A 728 -85.80 0.03 -5.53
CA GLN A 728 -85.35 1.33 -5.07
C GLN A 728 -86.41 2.02 -4.20
N LEU A 729 -86.00 2.50 -3.02
CA LEU A 729 -86.83 3.33 -2.15
C LEU A 729 -86.89 4.78 -2.65
N GLN A 730 -88.10 5.30 -2.83
CA GLN A 730 -88.38 6.65 -3.30
C GLN A 730 -89.23 7.43 -2.28
N GLN A 731 -88.90 8.72 -2.13
CA GLN A 731 -89.63 9.71 -1.32
C GLN A 731 -90.05 9.25 0.08
N PRO A 732 -89.15 8.67 0.90
CA PRO A 732 -89.56 8.27 2.22
C PRO A 732 -89.80 9.50 3.11
N THR A 733 -90.94 9.55 3.78
CA THR A 733 -91.35 10.64 4.67
C THR A 733 -91.61 10.10 6.07
N VAL A 734 -91.42 10.95 7.06
CA VAL A 734 -91.57 10.60 8.47
C VAL A 734 -92.45 11.64 9.13
N SER A 735 -93.49 11.20 9.83
CA SER A 735 -94.41 12.07 10.58
C SER A 735 -94.56 11.57 12.01
N PHE A 736 -94.80 12.49 12.95
CA PHE A 736 -94.97 12.17 14.36
C PHE A 736 -96.27 12.77 14.89
N SER A 737 -97.18 11.95 15.41
CA SER A 737 -98.43 12.41 16.02
C SER A 737 -98.85 11.45 17.15
N ASN A 738 -99.48 11.97 18.21
CA ASN A 738 -100.04 11.18 19.32
C ASN A 738 -99.08 10.10 19.89
N GLY A 739 -97.80 10.44 20.09
CA GLY A 739 -96.83 9.52 20.67
C GLY A 739 -96.30 8.44 19.73
N SER A 740 -96.68 8.46 18.44
CA SER A 740 -96.25 7.46 17.45
C SER A 740 -95.61 8.10 16.21
N LEU A 741 -94.59 7.45 15.68
CA LEU A 741 -93.84 7.82 14.49
C LEU A 741 -94.28 6.97 13.30
N THR A 742 -94.77 7.60 12.24
CA THR A 742 -95.17 6.91 11.02
C THR A 742 -94.16 7.20 9.91
N VAL A 743 -93.55 6.15 9.36
CA VAL A 743 -92.66 6.19 8.20
C VAL A 743 -93.43 5.72 6.97
N ASN A 744 -93.50 6.57 5.96
CA ASN A 744 -94.09 6.25 4.66
C ASN A 744 -92.99 6.25 3.59
N GLY A 745 -93.15 5.46 2.54
CA GLY A 745 -92.27 5.50 1.38
C GLY A 745 -92.84 4.70 0.22
N VAL A 746 -92.24 4.83 -0.96
CA VAL A 746 -92.66 4.09 -2.16
C VAL A 746 -91.49 3.26 -2.66
N LEU A 747 -91.70 1.97 -2.91
CA LEU A 747 -90.72 1.10 -3.53
C LEU A 747 -91.04 0.93 -5.00
N ASN A 748 -90.05 1.17 -5.86
CA ASN A 748 -90.17 0.90 -7.29
C ASN A 748 -89.16 -0.17 -7.71
N ASN A 749 -89.59 -1.10 -8.56
CA ASN A 749 -88.75 -2.17 -9.08
C ASN A 749 -88.35 -1.90 -10.53
N PHE A 750 -87.09 -1.54 -10.78
CA PHE A 750 -86.55 -1.33 -12.13
C PHE A 750 -86.05 -2.62 -12.81
N GLY A 751 -86.28 -3.77 -12.18
CA GLY A 751 -85.90 -5.07 -12.71
C GLY A 751 -86.84 -5.58 -13.81
N SER A 752 -86.56 -6.78 -14.32
CA SER A 752 -87.39 -7.50 -15.29
C SER A 752 -88.39 -8.48 -14.67
N THR A 753 -88.38 -8.68 -13.35
CA THR A 753 -89.34 -9.52 -12.62
C THR A 753 -89.75 -8.93 -11.27
N SER A 754 -90.87 -9.38 -10.73
CA SER A 754 -91.40 -8.93 -9.44
C SER A 754 -90.46 -9.30 -8.29
N ALA A 755 -90.28 -8.37 -7.35
CA ALA A 755 -89.72 -8.70 -6.05
C ALA A 755 -90.81 -9.35 -5.20
N ASN A 756 -90.58 -10.56 -4.70
CA ASN A 756 -91.57 -11.30 -3.92
C ASN A 756 -91.32 -11.14 -2.42
N PHE A 757 -92.37 -11.36 -1.63
CA PHE A 757 -92.32 -11.34 -0.16
C PHE A 757 -91.65 -10.10 0.46
N VAL A 758 -91.86 -8.93 -0.15
CA VAL A 758 -91.18 -7.71 0.24
C VAL A 758 -91.63 -7.30 1.65
N THR A 759 -90.65 -7.22 2.55
CA THR A 759 -90.86 -6.81 3.94
C THR A 759 -89.97 -5.61 4.25
N VAL A 760 -90.58 -4.53 4.70
CA VAL A 760 -89.88 -3.30 5.07
C VAL A 760 -89.74 -3.25 6.58
N TYR A 761 -88.50 -3.23 7.07
CA TYR A 761 -88.16 -3.08 8.47
C TYR A 761 -87.73 -1.64 8.73
N VAL A 762 -88.30 -0.97 9.73
CA VAL A 762 -87.84 0.33 10.23
C VAL A 762 -87.43 0.18 11.69
N ASN A 763 -86.13 0.36 11.97
CA ASN A 763 -85.55 0.23 13.32
C ASN A 763 -86.01 -1.04 14.08
N GLY A 764 -86.13 -2.17 13.37
CA GLY A 764 -86.45 -3.48 13.95
C GLY A 764 -87.93 -3.87 13.95
N ASN A 765 -88.84 -2.94 13.67
CA ASN A 765 -90.27 -3.26 13.44
C ASN A 765 -90.52 -3.42 11.94
N SER A 766 -91.47 -4.27 11.54
CA SER A 766 -91.69 -4.61 10.14
C SER A 766 -93.11 -4.34 9.65
N THR A 767 -93.23 -4.07 8.36
CA THR A 767 -94.47 -4.20 7.60
C THR A 767 -94.23 -5.07 6.37
N TYR A 768 -95.11 -6.03 6.15
CA TYR A 768 -95.12 -6.84 4.94
C TYR A 768 -95.96 -6.14 3.88
N ILE A 769 -95.43 -5.98 2.66
CA ILE A 769 -96.10 -5.22 1.59
C ILE A 769 -96.46 -6.08 0.37
N GLY A 770 -96.23 -7.40 0.44
CA GLY A 770 -96.52 -8.31 -0.66
C GLY A 770 -95.42 -8.31 -1.73
N SER A 771 -95.80 -8.49 -2.99
CA SER A 771 -94.88 -8.40 -4.12
C SER A 771 -94.83 -6.98 -4.70
N VAL A 772 -93.67 -6.58 -5.19
CA VAL A 772 -93.45 -5.30 -5.90
C VAL A 772 -93.18 -5.61 -7.39
N PRO A 773 -94.18 -5.48 -8.27
CA PRO A 773 -94.02 -5.72 -9.70
C PRO A 773 -93.07 -4.73 -10.38
N PRO A 774 -92.43 -5.11 -11.51
CA PRO A 774 -91.63 -4.19 -12.31
C PRO A 774 -92.36 -2.89 -12.66
N ASN A 775 -91.68 -1.77 -12.52
CA ASN A 775 -92.14 -0.41 -12.80
C ASN A 775 -93.44 0.00 -12.09
N SER A 776 -93.78 -0.67 -10.97
CA SER A 776 -94.96 -0.37 -10.17
C SER A 776 -94.56 0.30 -8.85
N PRO A 777 -94.90 1.59 -8.63
CA PRO A 777 -94.64 2.26 -7.37
C PRO A 777 -95.54 1.68 -6.27
N THR A 778 -94.95 0.97 -5.32
CA THR A 778 -95.67 0.29 -4.23
C THR A 778 -95.47 1.04 -2.91
N PRO A 779 -96.48 1.75 -2.38
CA PRO A 779 -96.36 2.50 -1.13
C PRO A 779 -96.37 1.58 0.09
N PHE A 780 -95.66 1.98 1.15
CA PHE A 780 -95.75 1.37 2.48
C PHE A 780 -95.91 2.44 3.55
N SER A 781 -96.52 2.07 4.67
CA SER A 781 -96.65 2.89 5.87
C SER A 781 -96.43 2.01 7.10
N LEU A 782 -95.53 2.42 7.99
CA LEU A 782 -95.25 1.70 9.24
C LEU A 782 -95.26 2.70 10.40
N THR A 783 -96.12 2.44 11.39
CA THR A 783 -96.27 3.28 12.58
C THR A 783 -95.62 2.61 13.80
N LEU A 784 -94.80 3.35 14.52
CA LEU A 784 -93.98 2.90 15.64
C LEU A 784 -94.29 3.73 16.88
N PRO A 785 -94.62 3.14 18.04
CA PRO A 785 -94.76 3.92 19.27
C PRO A 785 -93.38 4.45 19.72
N LEU A 786 -93.27 5.76 19.99
CA LEU A 786 -92.06 6.39 20.53
C LEU A 786 -92.34 6.97 21.91
N PHE A 787 -91.62 6.45 22.92
CA PHE A 787 -91.66 6.97 24.29
C PHE A 787 -90.53 7.99 24.48
N PHE A 788 -90.86 9.28 24.52
CA PHE A 788 -89.89 10.35 24.82
C PHE A 788 -89.73 10.46 26.34
N ASN A 789 -88.49 10.28 26.80
CA ASN A 789 -88.17 10.33 28.23
C ASN A 789 -87.61 11.72 28.57
N GLY A 790 -88.42 12.57 29.22
CA GLY A 790 -88.00 13.77 29.95
C GLY A 790 -87.63 15.03 29.14
N ASN A 791 -88.23 16.16 29.52
CA ASN A 791 -87.88 17.56 29.23
C ASN A 791 -87.55 17.93 27.77
N GLY A 792 -88.58 18.16 26.95
CA GLY A 792 -88.72 19.40 26.18
C GLY A 792 -87.69 19.79 25.10
N THR A 793 -86.75 18.95 24.68
CA THR A 793 -85.86 19.24 23.52
C THR A 793 -85.82 18.06 22.54
N GLY A 794 -86.36 18.25 21.34
CA GLY A 794 -86.41 17.22 20.30
C GLY A 794 -85.02 16.86 19.75
N HIS A 795 -84.56 15.65 20.01
CA HIS A 795 -83.34 15.10 19.40
C HIS A 795 -83.66 14.46 18.03
N PRO A 796 -82.79 14.64 17.00
CA PRO A 796 -82.93 13.93 15.73
C PRO A 796 -82.85 12.42 15.93
N LEU A 797 -83.86 11.71 15.42
CA LEU A 797 -83.96 10.25 15.38
C LEU A 797 -83.42 9.74 14.03
N HIS A 798 -82.46 8.82 14.10
CA HIS A 798 -81.95 8.09 12.95
C HIS A 798 -82.78 6.80 12.73
N LEU A 799 -83.38 6.67 11.56
CA LEU A 799 -84.23 5.56 11.15
C LEU A 799 -83.53 4.73 10.09
N ARG A 800 -83.21 3.48 10.41
CA ARG A 800 -82.71 2.49 9.48
C ARG A 800 -83.87 1.74 8.86
N ILE A 801 -83.99 1.80 7.54
CA ILE A 801 -84.96 1.06 6.74
C ILE A 801 -84.26 -0.10 6.05
N ILE A 802 -84.72 -1.33 6.27
CA ILE A 802 -84.23 -2.52 5.56
C ILE A 802 -85.38 -3.08 4.74
N ILE A 803 -85.19 -3.26 3.44
CA ILE A 803 -86.15 -3.91 2.55
C ILE A 803 -85.61 -5.29 2.23
N SER A 804 -86.29 -6.30 2.73
CA SER A 804 -86.01 -7.70 2.40
C SER A 804 -86.97 -8.15 1.31
N TYR A 805 -86.47 -8.83 0.28
CA TYR A 805 -87.28 -9.41 -0.78
C TYR A 805 -86.70 -10.74 -1.26
N GLU A 806 -87.51 -11.55 -1.91
CA GLU A 806 -87.08 -12.75 -2.64
C GLU A 806 -87.18 -12.51 -4.15
N ASP A 807 -86.19 -12.97 -4.91
CA ASP A 807 -86.23 -12.91 -6.37
C ASP A 807 -87.05 -14.05 -7.00
N ALA A 808 -87.01 -14.18 -8.33
CA ALA A 808 -87.76 -15.21 -9.07
C ALA A 808 -87.25 -16.65 -8.86
N ILE A 809 -86.14 -16.84 -8.14
CA ILE A 809 -85.63 -18.16 -7.72
C ILE A 809 -85.68 -18.35 -6.19
N TYR A 810 -86.46 -17.52 -5.49
CA TYR A 810 -86.63 -17.54 -4.03
C TYR A 810 -85.35 -17.25 -3.23
N GLN A 811 -84.38 -16.57 -3.83
CA GLN A 811 -83.19 -16.12 -3.11
C GLN A 811 -83.51 -14.80 -2.39
N SER A 812 -83.25 -14.75 -1.09
CA SER A 812 -83.50 -13.56 -0.26
C SER A 812 -82.39 -12.51 -0.42
N HIS A 813 -82.79 -11.26 -0.62
CA HIS A 813 -81.94 -10.09 -0.80
C HIS A 813 -82.40 -8.98 0.15
N ASN A 814 -81.44 -8.19 0.66
CA ASN A 814 -81.71 -7.09 1.59
C ASN A 814 -81.10 -5.77 1.09
N LEU A 815 -81.91 -4.72 1.02
CA LEU A 815 -81.49 -3.34 0.76
C LEU A 815 -81.58 -2.53 2.05
N THR A 816 -80.61 -1.65 2.31
CA THR A 816 -80.62 -0.80 3.51
C THR A 816 -80.59 0.68 3.14
N TYR A 817 -81.48 1.47 3.73
CA TYR A 817 -81.57 2.93 3.64
C TYR A 817 -81.57 3.56 5.03
N SER A 818 -81.24 4.84 5.14
CA SER A 818 -81.21 5.59 6.41
C SER A 818 -81.87 6.96 6.26
N LEU A 819 -82.68 7.38 7.25
CA LEU A 819 -83.37 8.68 7.29
C LEU A 819 -83.23 9.34 8.65
N ASN A 820 -83.22 10.67 8.67
CA ASN A 820 -83.08 11.46 9.91
C ASN A 820 -84.33 12.31 10.11
N PHE A 821 -84.93 12.30 11.31
CA PHE A 821 -86.17 13.03 11.63
C PHE A 821 -86.10 13.70 13.02
N SER A 822 -86.50 14.96 13.17
CA SER A 822 -86.52 15.65 14.47
C SER A 822 -87.95 16.12 14.86
N PRO A 823 -88.52 15.67 15.99
CA PRO A 823 -89.85 16.09 16.45
C PRO A 823 -89.84 17.44 17.20
N THR A 824 -90.94 18.21 17.12
CA THR A 824 -91.19 19.45 17.89
C THR A 824 -92.22 19.19 19.01
N PHE A 825 -91.96 19.64 20.26
CA PHE A 825 -92.84 19.41 21.43
C PHE A 825 -93.12 20.70 22.24
N ASN A 826 -94.36 20.87 22.75
CA ASN A 826 -94.77 21.89 23.73
C ASN A 826 -94.96 21.25 25.12
N THR A 827 -94.49 21.88 26.22
CA THR A 827 -94.55 21.31 27.59
C THR A 827 -95.43 22.14 28.54
N ASN A 828 -96.40 21.50 29.21
CA ASN A 828 -97.02 21.93 30.49
C ASN A 828 -97.96 20.83 31.04
N SER A 829 -97.46 20.00 31.95
CA SER A 829 -98.17 19.41 33.11
C SER A 829 -97.35 18.25 33.70
N THR A 830 -97.11 18.32 35.00
CA THR A 830 -96.47 17.31 35.84
C THR A 830 -97.50 16.27 36.30
N PHE A 831 -97.19 14.98 36.24
CA PHE A 831 -97.76 13.99 37.16
C PHE A 831 -96.73 12.92 37.54
N HIS A 832 -96.70 12.66 38.84
CA HIS A 832 -95.81 11.79 39.60
C HIS A 832 -96.27 10.33 39.59
N ASN A 833 -95.29 9.45 39.87
CA ASN A 833 -95.38 8.07 40.37
C ASN A 833 -95.68 6.96 39.36
N PHE A 834 -94.63 6.23 38.97
CA PHE A 834 -94.54 4.78 39.25
C PHE A 834 -93.07 4.39 39.47
N HIS A 835 -92.85 3.67 40.57
CA HIS A 835 -91.55 3.16 41.01
C HIS A 835 -91.03 2.03 40.12
N GLN A 836 -89.70 2.08 39.89
CA GLN A 836 -88.77 0.96 39.81
C GLN A 836 -89.18 -0.30 39.01
N PHE A 837 -88.65 -0.40 37.79
CA PHE A 837 -88.03 -1.64 37.32
C PHE A 837 -86.70 -1.30 36.62
N ARG A 838 -85.58 -1.57 37.31
CA ARG A 838 -84.25 -1.63 36.68
C ARG A 838 -84.15 -2.92 35.90
N VAL A 839 -83.93 -2.83 34.58
CA VAL A 839 -83.07 -3.77 33.85
C VAL A 839 -82.11 -2.94 33.01
N HIS A 840 -80.82 -3.23 33.18
CA HIS A 840 -79.70 -2.41 32.77
C HIS A 840 -79.55 -2.42 31.24
N ARG A 841 -79.51 -1.21 30.63
CA ARG A 841 -78.93 -1.02 29.31
C ARG A 841 -77.42 -1.27 29.40
N ALA A 842 -76.92 -2.26 28.68
CA ALA A 842 -75.50 -2.36 28.35
C ALA A 842 -75.19 -1.27 27.30
N SER A 843 -74.91 -0.07 27.78
CA SER A 843 -74.32 1.02 27.02
C SER A 843 -72.80 0.87 27.11
N ILE A 844 -72.15 0.89 25.95
CA ILE A 844 -70.70 0.92 25.61
C ILE A 844 -69.90 2.10 26.22
N LEU A 845 -70.38 2.71 27.29
CA LEU A 845 -69.65 3.70 28.09
C LEU A 845 -68.61 3.13 29.10
N PRO A 846 -68.59 1.84 29.52
CA PRO A 846 -67.54 1.35 30.41
C PRO A 846 -66.23 1.04 29.67
N GLU A 847 -66.23 0.76 28.37
CA GLU A 847 -64.99 0.49 27.63
C GLU A 847 -64.16 1.77 27.40
N LEU A 848 -64.82 2.91 27.17
CA LEU A 848 -64.15 4.21 27.08
C LEU A 848 -63.69 4.74 28.45
N ILE A 849 -64.44 4.46 29.53
CA ILE A 849 -64.06 4.87 30.89
C ILE A 849 -62.94 3.97 31.45
N ILE A 850 -62.92 2.67 31.15
CA ILE A 850 -61.81 1.77 31.53
C ILE A 850 -60.53 2.19 30.83
N PHE A 851 -60.58 2.57 29.55
CA PHE A 851 -59.39 3.05 28.83
C PHE A 851 -58.85 4.36 29.43
N LEU A 852 -59.75 5.28 29.81
CA LEU A 852 -59.39 6.58 30.38
C LEU A 852 -58.89 6.45 31.84
N VAL A 853 -59.45 5.52 32.61
CA VAL A 853 -58.98 5.18 33.98
C VAL A 853 -57.64 4.46 33.95
N ILE A 854 -57.39 3.56 33.00
CA ILE A 854 -56.07 2.91 32.83
C ILE A 854 -54.99 3.95 32.52
N ILE A 855 -55.26 4.91 31.63
CA ILE A 855 -54.33 6.00 31.32
C ILE A 855 -54.08 6.87 32.56
N ILE A 856 -55.11 7.22 33.32
CA ILE A 856 -54.97 8.03 34.55
C ILE A 856 -54.21 7.26 35.64
N VAL A 857 -54.43 5.95 35.81
CA VAL A 857 -53.72 5.13 36.80
C VAL A 857 -52.25 4.94 36.41
N ILE A 858 -51.92 4.81 35.13
CA ILE A 858 -50.52 4.75 34.65
C ILE A 858 -49.81 6.09 34.90
N VAL A 859 -50.46 7.21 34.60
CA VAL A 859 -49.89 8.55 34.84
C VAL A 859 -49.70 8.82 36.35
N ILE A 860 -50.65 8.39 37.19
CA ILE A 860 -50.54 8.53 38.66
C ILE A 860 -49.48 7.58 39.23
N ALA A 861 -49.33 6.35 38.71
CA ALA A 861 -48.28 5.42 39.12
C ALA A 861 -46.88 5.95 38.75
N ILE A 862 -46.71 6.51 37.55
CA ILE A 862 -45.46 7.16 37.12
C ILE A 862 -45.16 8.40 37.98
N PHE A 863 -46.17 9.20 38.32
CA PHE A 863 -46.02 10.37 39.19
C PHE A 863 -45.72 10.01 40.65
N LEU A 864 -46.24 8.89 41.17
CA LEU A 864 -45.98 8.41 42.53
C LEU A 864 -44.64 7.69 42.68
N VAL A 865 -44.13 7.04 41.63
CA VAL A 865 -42.76 6.48 41.59
C VAL A 865 -41.70 7.59 41.48
N LEU A 866 -41.97 8.67 40.74
CA LEU A 866 -41.08 9.84 40.65
C LEU A 866 -41.09 10.74 41.89
N ARG A 867 -42.11 10.65 42.75
CA ARG A 867 -42.21 11.44 44.01
C ARG A 867 -41.63 10.71 45.25
N ARG A 868 -41.23 9.44 45.13
CA ARG A 868 -40.64 8.64 46.24
C ARG A 868 -39.16 8.29 46.03
N GLY A 869 -38.44 9.16 45.33
CA GLY A 869 -36.97 9.15 45.16
C GLY A 869 -36.32 10.53 45.38
N ARG A 870 -37.01 11.43 46.09
CA ARG A 870 -36.45 12.66 46.70
C ARG A 870 -36.91 12.76 48.14
N LYS A 871 -36.42 11.81 48.94
CA LYS A 871 -35.89 11.98 50.29
C LYS A 871 -34.97 10.80 50.57
#